data_AF-A0A928S7T3-F1
#
_entry.id   AF-A0A928S7T3-F1
#
_cell.length_a   1.000
_cell.length_b   1.000
_cell.length_c   1.000
_cell.angle_alpha   90.00
_cell.angle_beta   90.00
_cell.angle_gamma   90.00
#
_symmetry.space_group_name_H-M   'P 1'
#
loop_
_entity.id
_entity.type
_entity.pdbx_description
1 polymer ?
#
loop_
_entity_poly.entity_id
_entity_poly.type
_entity_poly.pdbx_seq_one_letter_code
_entity_poly.pdbx_strand_id
1 'polypeptide(L)'
;MSPLFTRATYRRMWILLAGCLLVAAWIACGGVEVATPVNPAPSQPTPTPAPVEPPVEATQIAAQPAPVEEEAAPPAPAEAETPPAAQPSGQAGAEWTIMLYQDADDEILEYDILVDFNEAELIGSTEQVNIVSQIDRYRGAYQGMGNWTSTKRFYVTKDTNLKQITSPELADLGELNMADGETLVDFIAWAVENYPAQKYALIMSDHGAGWPGGWNDPAPGGLGRDQVVVAQLFGVDGLWLMEMDRALEQARRQTGIDKFDLIGFDACLMGQLEVFTALEPHARYAVASQEVEPALGWAYASFLLELTENPGMDGAELSEKIVEAYVTRDLRILDDESRRELVAQEFGFSGETTPEEVAEAKGRDITLTAVDLAGIPQVNAAVDTLATALAKTNPKATSQARAYAQAFQSIFGEETPSPYIDLGHFSQLAVELSRDSGVADAAEQVFAALKQTIVAEKHGSNRPGSTGLAIHFPTAQVFGTADNFGYTTVAERFAQVSKWDEYLYFFHTGQAAPTGYSRPEAAPVAAQPQASQAPEGISEADWEVIQNDIATLENAGYGPQEIPLLLALQYGYPLDLVQYLVESGVFRTSAAGRAQLAAGLKPIQLTPLTLSAEIARPGEPVTIQTDINGDRLAYVYSFIGRFLPREAALLIEDIDYLAADESQTIGGVTYPVWSPEGVSIEFEWEPTVYAISDGTNTVKALFEPVAYDAETPTYAVGGTYRFASGGEPRFAKMYFRDDAMTEVFGFTSGITQAVGAPRQIIPQAGDQFTVLERGDDLTLPGEQGREKYVREGGTLTFGETPFTLETTPAPSGNYVVGVIAEDLDGRRYEQYEGLFVVNDEAAVVDGFRPYVSEELGFALLYPENWTVEESLPQGTVDFFDEASSALVTFSRNSYPDAPSPAQADSQAIQEVIDALNQTGELENLQFLGDARDYVLGAFDGQTIDFAYDLNGQPYFGYAVAATPLEGTTYVVLVSALDAEYDDLADEFDDMLYSFDILISGVSKAQAGPPPPDFAGELFADDFSDPASGLISDESEQAWGRGYYTAAGQYRFDLKPAPGAIYDYYPDQTLPADFLLQATASFTGAIDNAYGLIFRVQTGEERDDFYTFRISGDGFYTIEKTEDDELLPLIDWTASPLINQTEGEANVLTVAGQGDTYQFYINGQQVDTISDDTYGEGTFGLMVDNFDEAEPVSFTFDALRVGTPAR
;
A
#
# COMPACT_ATOMS: atom_id res chain seq x y z
N MET A 1 -46.69 36.17 7.29
CA MET A 1 -46.40 37.50 7.88
C MET A 1 -45.21 37.27 8.78
N SER A 2 -44.02 37.39 8.24
CA SER A 2 -42.79 37.11 8.99
C SER A 2 -42.32 38.43 9.61
N PRO A 3 -42.06 38.50 10.93
CA PRO A 3 -41.32 39.62 11.48
C PRO A 3 -39.89 39.51 10.93
N LEU A 4 -39.43 40.55 10.23
CA LEU A 4 -38.03 40.62 9.82
C LEU A 4 -37.16 40.60 11.08
N PHE A 5 -36.24 39.65 11.18
CA PHE A 5 -35.08 39.78 12.07
C PHE A 5 -34.43 41.14 11.76
N THR A 6 -34.01 41.83 12.81
CA THR A 6 -33.31 43.10 12.66
C THR A 6 -31.95 42.98 13.30
N ARG A 7 -30.96 43.72 12.79
CA ARG A 7 -29.62 43.84 13.40
C ARG A 7 -29.61 44.22 14.89
N ALA A 8 -30.73 44.69 15.44
CA ALA A 8 -30.87 44.94 16.89
C ALA A 8 -31.15 43.66 17.72
N THR A 9 -31.60 42.56 17.10
CA THR A 9 -31.81 41.25 17.72
C THR A 9 -30.49 40.47 17.76
N TYR A 10 -29.84 40.34 16.59
CA TYR A 10 -28.48 39.77 16.47
C TYR A 10 -27.50 40.42 17.45
N ARG A 11 -27.40 41.76 17.41
CA ARG A 11 -26.51 42.53 18.30
C ARG A 11 -26.90 42.49 19.78
N ARG A 12 -27.98 41.79 20.17
CA ARG A 12 -28.27 41.41 21.56
C ARG A 12 -27.78 40.00 21.86
N MET A 13 -28.10 39.03 21.02
CA MET A 13 -27.60 37.64 21.16
C MET A 13 -26.08 37.60 21.21
N TRP A 14 -25.42 38.37 20.34
CA TRP A 14 -23.99 38.63 20.32
C TRP A 14 -23.46 39.18 21.65
N ILE A 15 -24.04 40.28 22.14
CA ILE A 15 -23.64 40.88 23.42
C ILE A 15 -23.93 39.95 24.62
N LEU A 16 -24.89 39.04 24.49
CA LEU A 16 -25.22 38.05 25.52
C LEU A 16 -24.23 36.89 25.54
N LEU A 17 -23.95 36.23 24.41
CA LEU A 17 -23.11 35.02 24.37
C LEU A 17 -21.61 35.35 24.50
N ALA A 18 -21.10 36.35 23.77
CA ALA A 18 -19.77 36.91 24.06
C ALA A 18 -19.71 37.53 25.48
N GLY A 19 -20.86 37.97 26.02
CA GLY A 19 -21.00 38.40 27.41
C GLY A 19 -20.92 37.27 28.45
N CYS A 20 -21.30 36.04 28.07
CA CYS A 20 -21.17 34.85 28.93
C CYS A 20 -19.71 34.41 29.01
N LEU A 21 -19.06 34.27 27.84
CA LEU A 21 -17.65 33.91 27.76
C LEU A 21 -16.76 34.95 28.46
N LEU A 22 -17.09 36.24 28.34
CA LEU A 22 -16.49 37.30 29.15
C LEU A 22 -16.64 37.10 30.67
N VAL A 23 -17.74 36.54 31.17
CA VAL A 23 -17.91 36.28 32.61
C VAL A 23 -16.98 35.15 33.08
N ALA A 24 -16.84 34.07 32.32
CA ALA A 24 -15.85 33.02 32.60
C ALA A 24 -14.42 33.58 32.57
N ALA A 25 -14.02 34.20 31.46
CA ALA A 25 -12.69 34.78 31.29
C ALA A 25 -12.33 35.84 32.36
N TRP A 26 -13.30 36.62 32.86
CA TRP A 26 -13.08 37.63 33.91
C TRP A 26 -13.14 37.08 35.35
N ILE A 27 -13.55 35.82 35.53
CA ILE A 27 -13.39 35.06 36.78
C ILE A 27 -12.02 34.38 36.80
N ALA A 28 -11.58 33.79 35.69
CA ALA A 28 -10.25 33.22 35.54
C ALA A 28 -9.12 34.28 35.60
N CYS A 29 -9.23 35.37 34.84
CA CYS A 29 -8.19 36.41 34.80
C CYS A 29 -8.30 37.44 35.94
N GLY A 30 -7.35 37.38 36.89
CA GLY A 30 -7.22 38.25 38.05
C GLY A 30 -6.88 39.74 37.82
N GLY A 31 -7.63 40.45 36.97
CA GLY A 31 -7.87 41.91 37.00
C GLY A 31 -6.69 42.89 36.86
N VAL A 32 -6.57 43.53 35.69
CA VAL A 32 -5.72 44.72 35.44
C VAL A 32 -6.51 45.83 34.71
N GLU A 33 -6.17 47.11 34.95
CA GLU A 33 -6.94 48.27 34.45
C GLU A 33 -6.65 48.64 32.97
N VAL A 34 -7.71 49.01 32.23
CA VAL A 34 -7.68 49.43 30.82
C VAL A 34 -7.34 50.92 30.65
N ALA A 35 -6.57 51.26 29.60
CA ALA A 35 -6.33 52.64 29.15
C ALA A 35 -6.76 52.88 27.69
N THR A 36 -7.35 54.05 27.42
CA THR A 36 -7.78 54.54 26.09
C THR A 36 -7.49 56.06 26.00
N PRO A 37 -7.78 56.81 24.91
CA PRO A 37 -8.33 56.46 23.58
C PRO A 37 -7.59 57.13 22.39
N VAL A 38 -8.13 57.04 21.15
CA VAL A 38 -8.53 58.19 20.27
C VAL A 38 -8.93 57.71 18.85
N ASN A 39 -9.95 58.34 18.23
CA ASN A 39 -10.41 58.15 16.84
C ASN A 39 -10.92 59.51 16.29
N PRO A 40 -10.71 59.87 15.00
CA PRO A 40 -11.87 60.25 14.16
C PRO A 40 -11.75 60.02 12.62
N ALA A 41 -12.67 59.22 12.04
CA ALA A 41 -13.72 59.56 11.03
C ALA A 41 -13.57 60.76 10.01
N PRO A 42 -14.47 60.93 9.00
CA PRO A 42 -15.07 60.01 7.99
C PRO A 42 -15.26 60.65 6.56
N SER A 43 -15.75 59.91 5.54
CA SER A 43 -16.55 60.47 4.40
C SER A 43 -17.22 59.42 3.45
N GLN A 44 -18.15 59.88 2.59
CA GLN A 44 -18.98 59.15 1.59
C GLN A 44 -18.75 59.75 0.16
N PRO A 45 -19.44 59.40 -0.98
CA PRO A 45 -20.64 58.56 -1.20
C PRO A 45 -20.71 57.68 -2.50
N THR A 46 -21.88 57.09 -2.76
CA THR A 46 -22.29 56.31 -3.98
C THR A 46 -22.51 57.15 -5.25
N PRO A 47 -22.63 56.51 -6.44
CA PRO A 47 -23.97 56.45 -7.09
C PRO A 47 -24.28 55.23 -8.01
N THR A 48 -25.54 54.78 -8.00
CA THR A 48 -26.25 54.02 -9.08
C THR A 48 -26.93 54.99 -10.09
N PRO A 49 -27.44 54.63 -11.32
CA PRO A 49 -28.45 53.57 -11.55
C PRO A 49 -28.63 52.89 -12.96
N ALA A 50 -28.94 51.58 -12.99
CA ALA A 50 -30.02 50.87 -13.76
C ALA A 50 -30.17 51.06 -15.31
N PRO A 51 -31.21 50.52 -16.04
CA PRO A 51 -32.28 49.53 -15.72
C PRO A 51 -32.63 48.45 -16.82
N VAL A 52 -33.69 47.64 -16.55
CA VAL A 52 -34.65 46.94 -17.50
C VAL A 52 -34.42 45.46 -17.93
N GLU A 53 -34.98 44.50 -17.15
CA GLU A 53 -36.14 43.57 -17.43
C GLU A 53 -36.57 43.16 -18.88
N PRO A 54 -37.52 42.20 -19.09
CA PRO A 54 -37.81 40.86 -18.50
C PRO A 54 -38.15 39.82 -19.63
N PRO A 55 -39.08 38.82 -19.51
CA PRO A 55 -39.45 37.86 -18.44
C PRO A 55 -38.79 36.45 -18.74
N VAL A 56 -39.30 35.20 -18.58
CA VAL A 56 -40.64 34.53 -18.41
C VAL A 56 -40.49 33.21 -17.59
N GLU A 57 -41.61 32.57 -17.26
CA GLU A 57 -41.80 31.37 -16.42
C GLU A 57 -41.31 30.04 -17.04
N ALA A 58 -40.96 29.07 -16.18
CA ALA A 58 -40.84 27.65 -16.51
C ALA A 58 -42.20 26.90 -16.40
N THR A 59 -42.28 25.65 -16.87
CA THR A 59 -43.44 24.78 -16.62
C THR A 59 -43.01 23.31 -16.50
N GLN A 60 -43.36 22.67 -15.38
CA GLN A 60 -43.09 21.25 -15.12
C GLN A 60 -43.97 20.33 -15.97
N ILE A 61 -43.45 19.16 -16.35
CA ILE A 61 -44.24 17.95 -16.66
C ILE A 61 -43.57 16.77 -15.94
N ALA A 62 -44.38 15.91 -15.30
CA ALA A 62 -43.92 14.80 -14.47
C ALA A 62 -43.76 13.48 -15.25
N ALA A 63 -43.01 12.54 -14.66
CA ALA A 63 -42.69 11.24 -15.24
C ALA A 63 -43.87 10.24 -15.30
N GLN A 64 -43.74 9.24 -16.17
CA GLN A 64 -44.48 7.96 -16.14
C GLN A 64 -43.54 6.79 -16.50
N PRO A 65 -43.79 5.57 -16.00
CA PRO A 65 -42.82 4.47 -16.05
C PRO A 65 -42.82 3.66 -17.36
N ALA A 66 -41.74 2.90 -17.57
CA ALA A 66 -41.55 2.00 -18.71
C ALA A 66 -42.43 0.73 -18.65
N PRO A 67 -42.75 0.11 -19.80
CA PRO A 67 -43.47 -1.16 -19.88
C PRO A 67 -42.54 -2.38 -19.78
N VAL A 68 -43.13 -3.53 -19.42
CA VAL A 68 -42.49 -4.86 -19.44
C VAL A 68 -42.63 -5.49 -20.83
N GLU A 69 -41.59 -6.13 -21.36
CA GLU A 69 -41.65 -6.94 -22.61
C GLU A 69 -41.70 -8.45 -22.37
N GLU A 70 -41.99 -9.21 -23.42
CA GLU A 70 -42.71 -10.50 -23.38
C GLU A 70 -41.82 -11.71 -23.74
N GLU A 71 -41.99 -12.82 -23.00
CA GLU A 71 -41.20 -14.06 -23.10
C GLU A 71 -41.42 -14.80 -24.45
N ALA A 72 -40.32 -15.11 -25.16
CA ALA A 72 -40.36 -15.77 -26.46
C ALA A 72 -39.87 -17.24 -26.41
N ALA A 73 -40.63 -18.15 -27.02
CA ALA A 73 -40.38 -19.60 -26.98
C ALA A 73 -39.31 -20.08 -28.00
N PRO A 74 -38.57 -21.17 -27.70
CA PRO A 74 -37.41 -21.59 -28.49
C PRO A 74 -37.75 -22.26 -29.84
N PRO A 75 -36.87 -22.16 -30.86
CA PRO A 75 -36.99 -22.85 -32.13
C PRO A 75 -36.62 -24.35 -32.06
N ALA A 76 -37.03 -25.10 -33.09
CA ALA A 76 -36.73 -26.52 -33.26
C ALA A 76 -35.44 -26.74 -34.08
N PRO A 77 -34.75 -27.90 -33.98
CA PRO A 77 -33.42 -28.09 -34.55
C PRO A 77 -33.40 -28.09 -36.09
N ALA A 78 -32.34 -27.50 -36.65
CA ALA A 78 -32.07 -27.46 -38.08
C ALA A 78 -31.52 -28.78 -38.63
N GLU A 79 -31.58 -28.95 -39.95
CA GLU A 79 -31.14 -30.17 -40.65
C GLU A 79 -29.62 -30.15 -40.94
N ALA A 80 -29.01 -31.33 -41.05
CA ALA A 80 -27.56 -31.45 -41.23
C ALA A 80 -27.07 -30.91 -42.58
N GLU A 81 -26.10 -29.99 -42.55
CA GLU A 81 -25.50 -29.40 -43.75
C GLU A 81 -24.42 -30.29 -44.39
N THR A 82 -23.95 -29.87 -45.57
CA THR A 82 -23.03 -30.64 -46.42
C THR A 82 -21.59 -30.69 -45.90
N PRO A 83 -20.82 -31.75 -46.23
CA PRO A 83 -19.42 -31.85 -45.81
C PRO A 83 -18.58 -30.69 -46.39
N PRO A 84 -17.56 -30.21 -45.66
CA PRO A 84 -16.76 -29.05 -46.05
C PRO A 84 -15.95 -29.30 -47.32
N ALA A 85 -15.46 -28.21 -47.92
CA ALA A 85 -14.53 -28.26 -49.03
C ALA A 85 -13.21 -28.94 -48.63
N ALA A 86 -12.44 -29.42 -49.62
CA ALA A 86 -11.15 -30.05 -49.37
C ALA A 86 -10.18 -29.04 -48.73
N GLN A 87 -9.76 -29.33 -47.49
CA GLN A 87 -8.83 -28.49 -46.75
C GLN A 87 -7.48 -28.35 -47.48
N PRO A 88 -6.79 -27.20 -47.36
CA PRO A 88 -5.43 -27.02 -47.86
C PRO A 88 -4.43 -27.77 -46.96
N SER A 89 -4.35 -29.09 -47.10
CA SER A 89 -3.36 -29.92 -46.40
C SER A 89 -1.94 -29.43 -46.72
N GLY A 90 -1.11 -29.23 -45.70
CA GLY A 90 0.27 -28.75 -45.86
C GLY A 90 1.06 -29.60 -46.87
N GLN A 91 1.87 -28.93 -47.71
CA GLN A 91 2.70 -29.66 -48.68
C GLN A 91 3.89 -30.30 -47.96
N ALA A 92 3.93 -31.64 -47.96
CA ALA A 92 5.00 -32.41 -47.32
C ALA A 92 6.39 -32.04 -47.88
N GLY A 93 7.15 -31.25 -47.10
CA GLY A 93 8.44 -30.70 -47.49
C GLY A 93 8.60 -29.18 -47.31
N ALA A 94 7.72 -28.51 -46.56
CA ALA A 94 7.94 -27.13 -46.13
C ALA A 94 9.22 -27.00 -45.28
N GLU A 95 9.82 -25.81 -45.28
CA GLU A 95 10.99 -25.49 -44.45
C GLU A 95 10.54 -25.09 -43.04
N TRP A 96 9.52 -24.24 -42.92
CA TRP A 96 8.95 -23.77 -41.65
C TRP A 96 7.45 -24.04 -41.52
N THR A 97 7.01 -24.27 -40.28
CA THR A 97 5.63 -24.05 -39.84
C THR A 97 5.63 -23.10 -38.64
N ILE A 98 4.92 -22.00 -38.76
CA ILE A 98 4.70 -20.99 -37.72
C ILE A 98 3.31 -21.22 -37.13
N MET A 99 3.25 -21.36 -35.82
CA MET A 99 2.03 -21.57 -35.04
C MET A 99 1.78 -20.34 -34.19
N LEU A 100 0.66 -19.66 -34.39
CA LEU A 100 0.19 -18.55 -33.57
C LEU A 100 -0.86 -19.10 -32.60
N TYR A 101 -0.64 -18.96 -31.29
CA TYR A 101 -1.60 -19.31 -30.24
C TYR A 101 -2.03 -18.00 -29.58
N GLN A 102 -3.23 -17.55 -29.93
CA GLN A 102 -3.67 -16.19 -29.72
C GLN A 102 -4.89 -16.24 -28.81
N ASP A 103 -4.69 -16.01 -27.52
CA ASP A 103 -5.81 -15.87 -26.60
C ASP A 103 -6.30 -14.43 -26.68
N ALA A 104 -7.58 -14.27 -26.98
CA ALA A 104 -8.20 -12.96 -27.08
C ALA A 104 -9.59 -12.95 -26.43
N ASP A 105 -9.86 -13.86 -25.46
CA ASP A 105 -11.02 -13.80 -24.55
C ASP A 105 -10.82 -12.79 -23.40
N ASP A 106 -10.11 -11.68 -23.68
CA ASP A 106 -9.94 -10.54 -22.78
C ASP A 106 -10.40 -9.21 -23.41
N GLU A 107 -11.05 -8.39 -22.58
CA GLU A 107 -11.67 -7.12 -22.95
C GLU A 107 -10.66 -6.04 -23.43
N ILE A 108 -9.39 -6.11 -23.00
CA ILE A 108 -8.34 -5.17 -23.45
C ILE A 108 -7.71 -5.69 -24.75
N LEU A 109 -7.42 -6.99 -24.84
CA LEU A 109 -6.59 -7.56 -25.89
C LEU A 109 -7.31 -7.96 -27.19
N GLU A 110 -8.63 -8.12 -27.18
CA GLU A 110 -9.40 -8.61 -28.36
C GLU A 110 -9.08 -7.82 -29.65
N TYR A 111 -8.86 -6.51 -29.56
CA TYR A 111 -8.54 -5.68 -30.73
C TYR A 111 -7.11 -5.90 -31.23
N ASP A 112 -6.11 -5.75 -30.36
CA ASP A 112 -4.68 -5.79 -30.72
C ASP A 112 -4.33 -7.10 -31.41
N ILE A 113 -4.73 -8.23 -30.81
CA ILE A 113 -4.38 -9.57 -31.26
C ILE A 113 -5.02 -9.90 -32.62
N LEU A 114 -6.18 -9.33 -32.93
CA LEU A 114 -6.80 -9.43 -34.26
C LEU A 114 -6.16 -8.51 -35.31
N VAL A 115 -5.58 -7.38 -34.90
CA VAL A 115 -4.76 -6.52 -35.79
C VAL A 115 -3.44 -7.22 -36.12
N ASP A 116 -2.80 -7.83 -35.12
CA ASP A 116 -1.54 -8.58 -35.27
C ASP A 116 -1.73 -9.84 -36.13
N PHE A 117 -2.87 -10.53 -35.98
CA PHE A 117 -3.26 -11.60 -36.90
C PHE A 117 -3.45 -11.10 -38.35
N ASN A 118 -3.97 -9.89 -38.54
CA ASN A 118 -4.13 -9.27 -39.86
C ASN A 118 -2.78 -8.80 -40.46
N GLU A 119 -1.82 -8.36 -39.65
CA GLU A 119 -0.44 -8.18 -40.10
C GLU A 119 0.15 -9.48 -40.66
N ALA A 120 -0.16 -10.64 -40.05
CA ALA A 120 0.23 -11.94 -40.61
C ALA A 120 -0.50 -12.25 -41.94
N GLU A 121 -1.76 -11.84 -42.13
CA GLU A 121 -2.49 -11.93 -43.41
C GLU A 121 -1.86 -11.08 -44.52
N LEU A 122 -1.22 -9.95 -44.21
CA LEU A 122 -0.47 -9.18 -45.22
C LEU A 122 0.69 -9.97 -45.83
N ILE A 123 1.22 -10.99 -45.15
CA ILE A 123 2.31 -11.83 -45.65
C ILE A 123 1.79 -13.18 -46.17
N GLY A 124 1.12 -13.94 -45.31
CA GLY A 124 0.49 -15.23 -45.59
C GLY A 124 1.45 -16.40 -45.85
N SER A 125 0.89 -17.60 -45.80
CA SER A 125 1.60 -18.86 -46.06
C SER A 125 2.11 -19.00 -47.50
N THR A 126 3.22 -19.71 -47.68
CA THR A 126 3.89 -19.97 -48.96
C THR A 126 4.14 -21.48 -49.18
N GLU A 127 4.74 -21.87 -50.32
CA GLU A 127 5.14 -23.28 -50.54
C GLU A 127 6.27 -23.78 -49.61
N GLN A 128 6.94 -22.90 -48.87
CA GLN A 128 8.05 -23.25 -47.96
C GLN A 128 7.80 -22.84 -46.49
N VAL A 129 6.77 -22.04 -46.21
CA VAL A 129 6.43 -21.54 -44.87
C VAL A 129 4.92 -21.69 -44.68
N ASN A 130 4.48 -22.61 -43.84
CA ASN A 130 3.09 -22.64 -43.37
C ASN A 130 2.94 -21.65 -42.22
N ILE A 131 1.82 -20.93 -42.15
CA ILE A 131 1.43 -20.10 -41.01
C ILE A 131 0.01 -20.52 -40.64
N VAL A 132 -0.18 -20.94 -39.40
CA VAL A 132 -1.47 -21.37 -38.85
C VAL A 132 -1.72 -20.68 -37.51
N SER A 133 -2.98 -20.38 -37.21
CA SER A 133 -3.38 -19.78 -35.94
C SER A 133 -4.51 -20.56 -35.27
N GLN A 134 -4.52 -20.54 -33.94
CA GLN A 134 -5.71 -20.74 -33.12
C GLN A 134 -5.99 -19.42 -32.36
N ILE A 135 -7.21 -18.91 -32.51
CA ILE A 135 -7.66 -17.64 -31.92
C ILE A 135 -8.96 -17.91 -31.14
N ASP A 136 -9.01 -17.56 -29.85
CA ASP A 136 -10.30 -17.33 -29.15
C ASP A 136 -10.64 -15.84 -29.09
N ARG A 137 -11.89 -15.48 -28.76
CA ARG A 137 -12.38 -14.10 -28.86
C ARG A 137 -13.41 -13.70 -27.81
N TYR A 138 -13.13 -12.55 -27.19
CA TYR A 138 -13.94 -11.98 -26.13
C TYR A 138 -15.37 -11.66 -26.53
N ARG A 139 -16.26 -11.84 -25.56
CA ARG A 139 -17.70 -11.66 -25.76
C ARG A 139 -18.15 -10.19 -25.69
N GLY A 140 -17.55 -9.33 -26.52
CA GLY A 140 -18.22 -8.12 -27.00
C GLY A 140 -17.44 -6.80 -26.92
N ALA A 141 -16.15 -6.81 -26.59
CA ALA A 141 -15.33 -5.59 -26.60
C ALA A 141 -15.19 -5.03 -28.02
N TYR A 142 -14.82 -5.88 -28.99
CA TYR A 142 -14.52 -5.47 -30.35
C TYR A 142 -15.45 -6.09 -31.40
N GLN A 143 -16.51 -5.34 -31.78
CA GLN A 143 -17.49 -5.78 -32.78
C GLN A 143 -16.95 -5.86 -34.24
N GLY A 144 -15.63 -5.73 -34.44
CA GLY A 144 -14.99 -5.76 -35.74
C GLY A 144 -14.55 -7.15 -36.21
N MET A 145 -13.99 -7.17 -37.43
CA MET A 145 -13.42 -8.35 -38.11
C MET A 145 -14.26 -9.64 -38.08
N GLY A 146 -15.59 -9.53 -37.97
CA GLY A 146 -16.52 -10.66 -38.03
C GLY A 146 -17.32 -10.90 -36.74
N ASN A 147 -16.82 -10.43 -35.58
CA ASN A 147 -17.48 -10.53 -34.28
C ASN A 147 -17.97 -11.95 -33.95
N TRP A 148 -17.03 -12.91 -33.93
CA TRP A 148 -17.26 -14.27 -33.42
C TRP A 148 -16.72 -14.39 -31.99
N THR A 149 -17.27 -15.33 -31.23
CA THR A 149 -16.94 -15.60 -29.82
C THR A 149 -16.85 -17.12 -29.68
N SER A 150 -15.65 -17.67 -29.88
CA SER A 150 -15.32 -19.12 -29.91
C SER A 150 -13.90 -19.33 -30.46
N THR A 151 -13.25 -20.41 -30.03
CA THR A 151 -11.93 -20.79 -30.53
C THR A 151 -12.01 -21.26 -31.99
N LYS A 152 -11.21 -20.65 -32.86
CA LYS A 152 -11.15 -20.98 -34.29
C LYS A 152 -9.74 -21.23 -34.77
N ARG A 153 -9.59 -22.18 -35.69
CA ARG A 153 -8.32 -22.49 -36.36
C ARG A 153 -8.31 -21.97 -37.79
N PHE A 154 -7.23 -21.30 -38.18
CA PHE A 154 -7.06 -20.66 -39.49
C PHE A 154 -5.78 -21.14 -40.20
N TYR A 155 -5.82 -21.20 -41.54
CA TYR A 155 -4.63 -21.28 -42.38
C TYR A 155 -4.38 -19.90 -42.99
N VAL A 156 -3.32 -19.21 -42.55
CA VAL A 156 -3.14 -17.79 -42.85
C VAL A 156 -2.77 -17.62 -44.32
N THR A 157 -3.60 -16.88 -45.07
CA THR A 157 -3.43 -16.65 -46.51
C THR A 157 -3.21 -15.19 -46.83
N LYS A 158 -2.37 -14.92 -47.83
CA LYS A 158 -1.98 -13.56 -48.20
C LYS A 158 -3.14 -12.75 -48.78
N ASP A 159 -3.43 -11.60 -48.20
CA ASP A 159 -4.28 -10.58 -48.81
C ASP A 159 -3.63 -9.16 -48.82
N THR A 160 -4.44 -8.09 -48.75
CA THR A 160 -4.00 -6.69 -48.62
C THR A 160 -4.98 -5.86 -47.75
N ASN A 161 -5.55 -6.41 -46.67
CA ASN A 161 -6.77 -5.87 -46.03
C ASN A 161 -6.71 -5.79 -44.49
N LEU A 162 -5.92 -4.84 -43.98
CA LEU A 162 -5.73 -4.48 -42.55
C LEU A 162 -7.00 -4.18 -41.72
N LYS A 163 -8.22 -4.37 -42.26
CA LYS A 163 -9.49 -4.01 -41.63
C LYS A 163 -10.53 -5.16 -41.62
N GLN A 164 -10.23 -6.34 -42.17
CA GLN A 164 -11.02 -7.58 -42.02
C GLN A 164 -10.14 -8.83 -42.16
N ILE A 165 -10.35 -9.84 -41.31
CA ILE A 165 -9.79 -11.18 -41.51
C ILE A 165 -10.41 -11.85 -42.73
N THR A 166 -9.60 -12.44 -43.62
CA THR A 166 -10.07 -13.15 -44.82
C THR A 166 -9.54 -14.57 -44.99
N SER A 167 -8.64 -15.04 -44.12
CA SER A 167 -8.10 -16.41 -44.17
C SER A 167 -9.16 -17.50 -43.98
N PRO A 168 -9.00 -18.66 -44.64
CA PRO A 168 -9.88 -19.81 -44.44
C PRO A 168 -9.92 -20.28 -42.99
N GLU A 169 -11.10 -20.17 -42.38
CA GLU A 169 -11.50 -20.96 -41.22
C GLU A 169 -11.39 -22.46 -41.58
N LEU A 170 -10.63 -23.20 -40.76
CA LEU A 170 -10.41 -24.64 -40.90
C LEU A 170 -11.31 -25.43 -39.95
N ALA A 171 -11.53 -24.88 -38.75
CA ALA A 171 -12.40 -25.44 -37.73
C ALA A 171 -12.90 -24.32 -36.80
N ASP A 172 -14.12 -24.48 -36.34
CA ASP A 172 -14.75 -23.76 -35.23
C ASP A 172 -14.90 -24.81 -34.11
N LEU A 173 -14.31 -24.56 -32.94
CA LEU A 173 -14.17 -25.54 -31.86
C LEU A 173 -15.25 -25.39 -30.78
N GLY A 174 -16.01 -24.28 -30.79
CA GLY A 174 -16.73 -23.77 -29.62
C GLY A 174 -15.82 -22.98 -28.70
N GLU A 175 -16.26 -22.66 -27.48
CA GLU A 175 -15.36 -22.17 -26.42
C GLU A 175 -14.39 -23.27 -25.99
N LEU A 176 -13.14 -22.90 -25.72
CA LEU A 176 -12.14 -23.71 -25.02
C LEU A 176 -11.48 -22.84 -23.95
N ASN A 177 -10.93 -23.45 -22.91
CA ASN A 177 -10.01 -22.75 -22.02
C ASN A 177 -8.62 -22.74 -22.68
N MET A 178 -8.15 -21.57 -23.11
CA MET A 178 -6.83 -21.31 -23.67
C MET A 178 -5.72 -21.35 -22.61
N ALA A 179 -6.06 -21.18 -21.32
CA ALA A 179 -5.17 -21.43 -20.18
C ALA A 179 -4.91 -22.92 -19.90
N ASP A 180 -5.76 -23.84 -20.41
CA ASP A 180 -5.54 -25.29 -20.24
C ASP A 180 -4.37 -25.77 -21.12
N GLY A 181 -3.35 -26.33 -20.47
CA GLY A 181 -2.20 -26.94 -21.15
C GLY A 181 -2.56 -28.05 -22.14
N GLU A 182 -3.71 -28.74 -22.00
CA GLU A 182 -4.18 -29.70 -23.01
C GLU A 182 -4.73 -29.01 -24.28
N THR A 183 -5.27 -27.79 -24.19
CA THR A 183 -5.67 -26.97 -25.35
C THR A 183 -4.44 -26.58 -26.19
N LEU A 184 -3.35 -26.17 -25.52
CA LEU A 184 -2.06 -25.91 -26.15
C LEU A 184 -1.46 -27.18 -26.77
N VAL A 185 -1.55 -28.33 -26.09
CA VAL A 185 -1.11 -29.63 -26.63
C VAL A 185 -1.86 -30.02 -27.90
N ASP A 186 -3.19 -29.92 -27.92
CA ASP A 186 -3.97 -30.28 -29.12
C ASP A 186 -3.66 -29.35 -30.30
N PHE A 187 -3.52 -28.04 -30.07
CA PHE A 187 -3.15 -27.10 -31.13
C PHE A 187 -1.80 -27.45 -31.77
N ILE A 188 -0.77 -27.67 -30.95
CA ILE A 188 0.57 -28.04 -31.44
C ILE A 188 0.51 -29.40 -32.15
N ALA A 189 -0.17 -30.40 -31.59
CA ALA A 189 -0.28 -31.73 -32.18
C ALA A 189 -0.99 -31.67 -33.55
N TRP A 190 -2.10 -30.95 -33.63
CA TRP A 190 -2.86 -30.71 -34.86
C TRP A 190 -2.03 -29.98 -35.91
N ALA A 191 -1.33 -28.91 -35.54
CA ALA A 191 -0.52 -28.12 -36.46
C ALA A 191 0.61 -28.95 -37.06
N VAL A 192 1.28 -29.77 -36.25
CA VAL A 192 2.40 -30.62 -36.69
C VAL A 192 1.93 -31.79 -37.57
N GLU A 193 0.76 -32.39 -37.29
CA GLU A 193 0.21 -33.47 -38.15
C GLU A 193 -0.26 -32.92 -39.51
N ASN A 194 -0.92 -31.76 -39.54
CA ASN A 194 -1.55 -31.22 -40.76
C ASN A 194 -0.61 -30.34 -41.61
N TYR A 195 0.40 -29.73 -40.99
CA TYR A 195 1.37 -28.82 -41.62
C TYR A 195 2.83 -29.21 -41.27
N PRO A 196 3.30 -30.39 -41.74
CA PRO A 196 4.64 -30.87 -41.43
C PRO A 196 5.74 -30.08 -42.16
N ALA A 197 6.75 -29.64 -41.41
CA ALA A 197 7.90 -28.85 -41.87
C ALA A 197 9.22 -29.41 -41.32
N GLN A 198 10.35 -28.76 -41.66
CA GLN A 198 11.67 -29.08 -41.09
C GLN A 198 11.96 -28.32 -39.79
N LYS A 199 11.42 -27.10 -39.67
CA LYS A 199 11.57 -26.19 -38.53
C LYS A 199 10.21 -25.74 -38.02
N TYR A 200 10.13 -25.46 -36.72
CA TYR A 200 8.87 -25.07 -36.06
C TYR A 200 9.08 -23.87 -35.14
N ALA A 201 8.22 -22.86 -35.29
CA ALA A 201 8.09 -21.77 -34.33
C ALA A 201 6.69 -21.78 -33.72
N LEU A 202 6.61 -21.59 -32.41
CA LEU A 202 5.38 -21.28 -31.67
C LEU A 202 5.48 -19.84 -31.19
N ILE A 203 4.47 -19.02 -31.45
CA ILE A 203 4.34 -17.66 -30.90
C ILE A 203 3.03 -17.64 -30.12
N MET A 204 3.08 -17.20 -28.86
CA MET A 204 1.94 -17.13 -27.96
C MET A 204 1.70 -15.67 -27.57
N SER A 205 0.46 -15.21 -27.67
CA SER A 205 0.06 -13.81 -27.42
C SER A 205 -1.08 -13.78 -26.41
N ASP A 206 -0.85 -13.12 -25.27
CA ASP A 206 -1.83 -12.70 -24.25
C ASP A 206 -1.13 -11.80 -23.19
N HIS A 207 -1.82 -11.46 -22.11
CA HIS A 207 -1.25 -11.14 -20.80
C HIS A 207 -0.12 -12.10 -20.38
N GLY A 208 0.88 -11.53 -19.71
CA GLY A 208 1.99 -12.25 -19.10
C GLY A 208 2.38 -11.67 -17.75
N ALA A 209 2.88 -12.52 -16.86
CA ALA A 209 3.21 -12.18 -15.47
C ALA A 209 4.67 -12.53 -15.07
N GLY A 210 5.45 -13.15 -15.96
CA GLY A 210 6.80 -13.65 -15.66
C GLY A 210 6.77 -15.08 -15.12
N TRP A 211 7.49 -15.34 -14.01
CA TRP A 211 7.55 -16.68 -13.41
C TRP A 211 6.20 -17.33 -13.05
N PRO A 212 5.09 -16.60 -12.75
CA PRO A 212 3.80 -17.23 -12.52
C PRO A 212 3.24 -17.92 -13.77
N GLY A 213 3.28 -17.25 -14.93
CA GLY A 213 2.57 -17.66 -16.15
C GLY A 213 1.98 -16.48 -16.93
N GLY A 214 0.90 -16.73 -17.64
CA GLY A 214 0.12 -15.81 -18.48
C GLY A 214 -1.05 -16.58 -19.12
N TRP A 215 -1.64 -16.08 -20.21
CA TRP A 215 -2.77 -16.75 -20.91
C TRP A 215 -3.96 -16.93 -19.96
N ASN A 216 -4.60 -15.81 -19.63
CA ASN A 216 -5.60 -15.66 -18.59
C ASN A 216 -7.02 -15.73 -19.15
N ASP A 217 -7.67 -16.87 -18.97
CA ASP A 217 -8.96 -17.19 -19.60
C ASP A 217 -10.11 -17.25 -18.56
N PRO A 218 -11.30 -16.67 -18.84
CA PRO A 218 -12.45 -16.70 -17.94
C PRO A 218 -13.28 -18.02 -18.02
N ALA A 219 -13.03 -18.89 -19.00
CA ALA A 219 -13.75 -20.15 -19.22
C ALA A 219 -13.35 -21.21 -18.17
N PRO A 220 -14.33 -21.89 -17.53
CA PRO A 220 -14.07 -22.71 -16.36
C PRO A 220 -13.55 -24.12 -16.71
N GLY A 221 -12.23 -24.34 -16.56
CA GLY A 221 -11.68 -25.68 -16.33
C GLY A 221 -10.20 -25.84 -16.67
N GLY A 222 -9.37 -26.06 -15.66
CA GLY A 222 -7.94 -26.37 -15.75
C GLY A 222 -7.46 -27.20 -14.55
N LEU A 223 -6.15 -27.46 -14.44
CA LEU A 223 -5.56 -28.16 -13.29
C LEU A 223 -4.97 -27.21 -12.23
N GLY A 224 -4.60 -25.98 -12.59
CA GLY A 224 -3.85 -25.06 -11.73
C GLY A 224 -4.65 -24.33 -10.65
N ARG A 225 -5.86 -23.81 -10.97
CA ARG A 225 -6.58 -22.81 -10.14
C ARG A 225 -6.74 -23.15 -8.65
N ASP A 226 -6.96 -24.43 -8.31
CA ASP A 226 -7.17 -24.88 -6.92
C ASP A 226 -5.86 -25.17 -6.15
N GLN A 227 -4.70 -25.16 -6.81
CA GLN A 227 -3.41 -25.62 -6.23
C GLN A 227 -2.28 -24.58 -6.29
N VAL A 228 -2.53 -23.40 -6.86
CA VAL A 228 -1.54 -22.33 -7.07
C VAL A 228 -1.87 -21.12 -6.19
N VAL A 229 -0.99 -20.80 -5.23
CA VAL A 229 -1.19 -19.71 -4.26
C VAL A 229 -1.41 -18.37 -4.96
N VAL A 230 -0.56 -18.03 -5.94
CA VAL A 230 -0.65 -16.77 -6.70
C VAL A 230 -1.95 -16.63 -7.51
N ALA A 231 -2.62 -17.73 -7.89
CA ALA A 231 -3.90 -17.68 -8.61
C ALA A 231 -5.03 -17.04 -7.78
N GLN A 232 -4.93 -17.11 -6.44
CA GLN A 232 -5.89 -16.47 -5.53
C GLN A 232 -5.82 -14.94 -5.59
N LEU A 233 -4.69 -14.35 -5.97
CA LEU A 233 -4.55 -12.90 -6.18
C LEU A 233 -5.15 -12.45 -7.52
N PHE A 234 -5.00 -13.26 -8.56
CA PHE A 234 -5.36 -12.88 -9.93
C PHE A 234 -6.84 -13.12 -10.24
N GLY A 235 -7.52 -14.03 -9.52
CA GLY A 235 -8.98 -14.21 -9.61
C GLY A 235 -9.50 -14.88 -10.90
N VAL A 236 -8.63 -15.17 -11.85
CA VAL A 236 -8.87 -15.89 -13.12
C VAL A 236 -8.09 -17.21 -13.14
N ASP A 237 -8.35 -18.07 -14.13
CA ASP A 237 -7.42 -19.18 -14.42
C ASP A 237 -6.27 -18.66 -15.30
N GLY A 238 -5.18 -19.42 -15.43
CA GLY A 238 -4.00 -18.99 -16.19
C GLY A 238 -3.08 -20.16 -16.52
N LEU A 239 -2.32 -20.09 -17.62
CA LEU A 239 -1.35 -21.11 -17.99
C LEU A 239 -0.07 -20.95 -17.15
N TRP A 240 -0.06 -21.58 -15.98
CA TRP A 240 1.04 -21.48 -15.02
C TRP A 240 2.35 -22.09 -15.56
N LEU A 241 3.51 -21.55 -15.18
CA LEU A 241 4.80 -21.86 -15.83
C LEU A 241 5.17 -23.35 -15.83
N MET A 242 4.94 -24.07 -14.72
CA MET A 242 5.13 -25.53 -14.64
C MET A 242 4.11 -26.33 -15.45
N GLU A 243 2.91 -25.80 -15.72
CA GLU A 243 1.93 -26.43 -16.60
C GLU A 243 2.32 -26.24 -18.08
N MET A 244 2.81 -25.06 -18.45
CA MET A 244 3.38 -24.79 -19.78
C MET A 244 4.57 -25.71 -20.09
N ASP A 245 5.50 -25.90 -19.16
CA ASP A 245 6.61 -26.88 -19.27
C ASP A 245 6.09 -28.29 -19.59
N ARG A 246 5.14 -28.77 -18.78
CA ARG A 246 4.53 -30.11 -18.93
C ARG A 246 3.79 -30.24 -20.26
N ALA A 247 3.03 -29.22 -20.68
CA ALA A 247 2.34 -29.15 -21.97
C ALA A 247 3.32 -29.20 -23.15
N LEU A 248 4.39 -28.40 -23.12
CA LEU A 248 5.43 -28.40 -24.14
C LEU A 248 6.24 -29.72 -24.14
N GLU A 249 6.36 -30.44 -23.02
CA GLU A 249 6.95 -31.79 -23.02
C GLU A 249 6.01 -32.80 -23.67
N GLN A 250 4.72 -32.74 -23.31
CA GLN A 250 3.68 -33.60 -23.83
C GLN A 250 3.52 -33.43 -25.34
N ALA A 251 3.40 -32.20 -25.84
CA ALA A 251 3.27 -31.91 -27.27
C ALA A 251 4.47 -32.44 -28.08
N ARG A 252 5.71 -32.24 -27.60
CA ARG A 252 6.92 -32.82 -28.22
C ARG A 252 6.93 -34.35 -28.21
N ARG A 253 6.53 -34.97 -27.09
CA ARG A 253 6.43 -36.44 -26.95
C ARG A 253 5.36 -37.04 -27.86
N GLN A 254 4.23 -36.35 -28.08
CA GLN A 254 3.16 -36.80 -28.98
C GLN A 254 3.53 -36.64 -30.45
N THR A 255 4.09 -35.49 -30.83
CA THR A 255 4.45 -35.15 -32.23
C THR A 255 5.74 -35.81 -32.71
N GLY A 256 6.70 -36.05 -31.82
CA GLY A 256 8.04 -36.51 -32.15
C GLY A 256 9.03 -35.39 -32.54
N ILE A 257 8.70 -34.12 -32.27
CA ILE A 257 9.63 -32.99 -32.42
C ILE A 257 10.75 -33.06 -31.37
N ASP A 258 12.00 -32.91 -31.82
CA ASP A 258 13.20 -32.85 -30.96
C ASP A 258 13.15 -31.62 -30.04
N LYS A 259 13.15 -30.44 -30.64
CA LYS A 259 12.86 -29.14 -30.03
C LYS A 259 12.18 -28.24 -31.08
N PHE A 260 11.39 -27.26 -30.64
CA PHE A 260 11.04 -26.12 -31.48
C PHE A 260 12.31 -25.34 -31.82
N ASP A 261 12.36 -24.70 -32.98
CA ASP A 261 13.48 -23.82 -33.31
C ASP A 261 13.29 -22.44 -32.66
N LEU A 262 12.05 -22.01 -32.43
CA LEU A 262 11.71 -20.79 -31.68
C LEU A 262 10.44 -20.99 -30.83
N ILE A 263 10.43 -20.48 -29.60
CA ILE A 263 9.21 -20.12 -28.85
C ILE A 263 9.22 -18.61 -28.59
N GLY A 264 8.16 -17.91 -28.98
CA GLY A 264 7.99 -16.47 -28.75
C GLY A 264 6.83 -16.18 -27.79
N PHE A 265 7.04 -15.24 -26.89
CA PHE A 265 6.01 -14.67 -26.01
C PHE A 265 5.83 -13.20 -26.35
N ASP A 266 4.74 -12.89 -27.07
CA ASP A 266 4.24 -11.54 -27.31
C ASP A 266 3.34 -11.18 -26.12
N ALA A 267 3.99 -11.06 -24.95
CA ALA A 267 3.36 -11.08 -23.64
C ALA A 267 4.27 -10.46 -22.56
N CYS A 268 3.67 -9.66 -21.69
CA CYS A 268 4.36 -8.87 -20.66
C CYS A 268 5.24 -9.72 -19.71
N LEU A 269 6.39 -9.18 -19.29
CA LEU A 269 7.22 -9.68 -18.17
C LEU A 269 7.84 -11.09 -18.34
N MET A 270 7.63 -11.79 -19.45
CA MET A 270 8.07 -13.17 -19.68
C MET A 270 9.58 -13.35 -19.86
N GLY A 271 10.36 -12.28 -19.96
CA GLY A 271 11.83 -12.24 -20.13
C GLY A 271 12.63 -12.56 -18.85
N GLN A 272 12.18 -13.54 -18.07
CA GLN A 272 12.78 -13.94 -16.79
C GLN A 272 13.62 -15.21 -16.92
N LEU A 273 14.68 -15.33 -16.11
CA LEU A 273 15.56 -16.50 -16.11
C LEU A 273 14.82 -17.80 -15.73
N GLU A 274 13.83 -17.68 -14.86
CA GLU A 274 12.86 -18.71 -14.48
C GLU A 274 12.14 -19.27 -15.72
N VAL A 275 11.59 -18.38 -16.54
CA VAL A 275 10.82 -18.70 -17.75
C VAL A 275 11.72 -19.32 -18.83
N PHE A 276 12.88 -18.71 -19.10
CA PHE A 276 13.83 -19.29 -20.06
C PHE A 276 14.42 -20.63 -19.58
N THR A 277 14.48 -20.87 -18.26
CA THR A 277 14.86 -22.18 -17.70
C THR A 277 13.77 -23.23 -17.95
N ALA A 278 12.49 -22.89 -17.79
CA ALA A 278 11.37 -23.75 -18.16
C ALA A 278 11.39 -24.08 -19.66
N LEU A 279 11.65 -23.09 -20.53
CA LEU A 279 11.70 -23.29 -21.98
C LEU A 279 12.89 -24.11 -22.50
N GLU A 280 14.05 -24.12 -21.80
CA GLU A 280 15.29 -24.74 -22.31
C GLU A 280 15.05 -26.11 -22.93
N PRO A 281 14.50 -27.12 -22.23
CA PRO A 281 14.39 -28.45 -22.80
C PRO A 281 13.53 -28.54 -24.07
N HIS A 282 12.68 -27.54 -24.36
CA HIS A 282 11.68 -27.57 -25.44
C HIS A 282 12.08 -26.82 -26.71
N ALA A 283 12.83 -25.73 -26.61
CA ALA A 283 13.19 -24.89 -27.77
C ALA A 283 14.70 -24.65 -27.94
N ARG A 284 15.11 -24.19 -29.13
CA ARG A 284 16.48 -23.74 -29.41
C ARG A 284 16.66 -22.27 -29.07
N TYR A 285 15.74 -21.43 -29.55
CA TYR A 285 15.72 -20.00 -29.28
C TYR A 285 14.41 -19.60 -28.60
N ALA A 286 14.44 -18.52 -27.83
CA ALA A 286 13.23 -17.88 -27.31
C ALA A 286 13.29 -16.36 -27.48
N VAL A 287 12.13 -15.70 -27.54
CA VAL A 287 11.99 -14.23 -27.54
C VAL A 287 10.90 -13.81 -26.54
N ALA A 288 11.20 -12.84 -25.67
CA ALA A 288 10.27 -12.29 -24.67
C ALA A 288 10.73 -10.91 -24.13
N SER A 289 9.82 -10.15 -23.52
CA SER A 289 10.09 -8.86 -22.84
C SER A 289 10.32 -9.03 -21.33
N GLN A 290 11.31 -8.36 -20.76
CA GLN A 290 11.51 -8.22 -19.30
C GLN A 290 10.43 -7.34 -18.64
N GLU A 291 9.86 -6.44 -19.42
CA GLU A 291 8.90 -5.40 -19.04
C GLU A 291 7.51 -5.68 -19.64
N VAL A 292 6.52 -4.85 -19.35
CA VAL A 292 5.26 -4.79 -20.09
C VAL A 292 5.47 -4.52 -21.59
N GLU A 293 4.64 -5.13 -22.44
CA GLU A 293 4.65 -4.91 -23.89
C GLU A 293 3.52 -3.94 -24.32
N PRO A 294 3.77 -3.04 -25.29
CA PRO A 294 2.79 -2.05 -25.72
C PRO A 294 1.65 -2.71 -26.53
N ALA A 295 0.55 -1.99 -26.71
CA ALA A 295 -0.61 -2.39 -27.52
C ALA A 295 -0.27 -2.62 -29.02
N LEU A 296 0.96 -2.28 -29.43
CA LEU A 296 1.51 -2.55 -30.75
C LEU A 296 1.97 -4.02 -30.93
N GLY A 297 2.14 -4.80 -29.86
CA GLY A 297 2.65 -6.17 -29.94
C GLY A 297 3.93 -6.30 -30.78
N TRP A 298 4.07 -7.42 -31.50
CA TRP A 298 5.20 -7.64 -32.40
C TRP A 298 4.94 -7.19 -33.84
N ALA A 299 6.01 -6.82 -34.56
CA ALA A 299 5.95 -6.37 -35.95
C ALA A 299 5.80 -7.56 -36.94
N TYR A 300 4.68 -8.30 -36.86
CA TYR A 300 4.42 -9.55 -37.57
C TYR A 300 4.69 -9.49 -39.06
N ALA A 301 4.18 -8.48 -39.76
CA ALA A 301 4.37 -8.37 -41.21
C ALA A 301 5.84 -8.16 -41.60
N SER A 302 6.66 -7.62 -40.69
CA SER A 302 8.09 -7.34 -40.89
C SER A 302 8.92 -8.62 -40.87
N PHE A 303 8.86 -9.39 -39.77
CA PHE A 303 9.69 -10.60 -39.66
C PHE A 303 9.17 -11.76 -40.51
N LEU A 304 7.85 -11.87 -40.71
CA LEU A 304 7.28 -12.85 -41.64
C LEU A 304 7.66 -12.55 -43.10
N LEU A 305 7.85 -11.29 -43.49
CA LEU A 305 8.38 -10.94 -44.81
C LEU A 305 9.83 -11.40 -44.98
N GLU A 306 10.72 -11.08 -44.04
CA GLU A 306 12.12 -11.55 -44.09
C GLU A 306 12.21 -13.09 -44.11
N LEU A 307 11.36 -13.78 -43.34
CA LEU A 307 11.27 -15.23 -43.34
C LEU A 307 10.72 -15.82 -44.65
N THR A 308 9.69 -15.22 -45.26
CA THR A 308 9.12 -15.75 -46.51
C THR A 308 9.95 -15.43 -47.75
N GLU A 309 10.75 -14.35 -47.73
CA GLU A 309 11.78 -14.10 -48.75
C GLU A 309 13.03 -14.98 -48.56
N ASN A 310 13.39 -15.35 -47.32
CA ASN A 310 14.49 -16.26 -47.00
C ASN A 310 14.10 -17.44 -46.07
N PRO A 311 13.30 -18.43 -46.54
CA PRO A 311 12.86 -19.54 -45.66
C PRO A 311 14.01 -20.39 -45.11
N GLY A 312 15.18 -20.40 -45.76
CA GLY A 312 16.37 -21.10 -45.28
C GLY A 312 16.93 -20.59 -43.95
N MET A 313 16.49 -19.40 -43.51
CA MET A 313 16.78 -18.77 -42.21
C MET A 313 16.65 -19.76 -41.05
N ASP A 314 17.56 -19.71 -40.08
CA ASP A 314 17.46 -20.51 -38.84
C ASP A 314 16.79 -19.75 -37.67
N GLY A 315 16.63 -20.43 -36.53
CA GLY A 315 15.92 -19.86 -35.38
C GLY A 315 16.65 -18.67 -34.73
N ALA A 316 17.98 -18.60 -34.80
CA ALA A 316 18.74 -17.46 -34.29
C ALA A 316 18.49 -16.24 -35.18
N GLU A 317 18.67 -16.40 -36.50
CA GLU A 317 18.40 -15.34 -37.47
C GLU A 317 16.95 -14.84 -37.40
N LEU A 318 15.96 -15.74 -37.22
CA LEU A 318 14.55 -15.35 -37.06
C LEU A 318 14.30 -14.59 -35.75
N SER A 319 14.86 -15.05 -34.63
CA SER A 319 14.75 -14.36 -33.33
C SER A 319 15.40 -12.97 -33.34
N GLU A 320 16.54 -12.81 -34.03
CA GLU A 320 17.19 -11.52 -34.27
C GLU A 320 16.27 -10.58 -35.06
N LYS A 321 15.51 -11.07 -36.05
CA LYS A 321 14.60 -10.23 -36.85
C LYS A 321 13.36 -9.77 -36.11
N ILE A 322 12.85 -10.54 -35.15
CA ILE A 322 11.77 -10.10 -34.27
C ILE A 322 12.24 -8.90 -33.43
N VAL A 323 13.37 -9.03 -32.73
CA VAL A 323 13.94 -7.97 -31.88
C VAL A 323 14.41 -6.75 -32.70
N GLU A 324 15.06 -6.95 -33.85
CA GLU A 324 15.41 -5.83 -34.76
C GLU A 324 14.17 -5.04 -35.19
N ALA A 325 13.08 -5.73 -35.55
CA ALA A 325 11.89 -5.09 -36.11
C ALA A 325 11.03 -4.38 -35.05
N TYR A 326 10.86 -4.98 -33.87
CA TYR A 326 9.97 -4.57 -32.77
C TYR A 326 9.82 -3.05 -32.61
N VAL A 327 8.57 -2.54 -32.65
CA VAL A 327 8.19 -1.12 -32.82
C VAL A 327 8.72 -0.47 -34.12
N THR A 328 10.03 -0.38 -34.28
CA THR A 328 10.74 0.39 -35.34
C THR A 328 10.44 -0.01 -36.80
N ARG A 329 9.83 -1.17 -37.05
CA ARG A 329 9.43 -1.64 -38.39
C ARG A 329 8.03 -2.26 -38.45
N ASP A 330 7.19 -1.98 -37.47
CA ASP A 330 5.76 -2.32 -37.47
C ASP A 330 5.04 -1.57 -38.61
N LEU A 331 4.04 -2.20 -39.29
CA LEU A 331 3.40 -1.57 -40.43
C LEU A 331 2.33 -0.54 -40.04
N ARG A 332 1.76 -0.58 -38.83
CA ARG A 332 0.96 0.54 -38.31
C ARG A 332 1.81 1.80 -38.17
N ILE A 333 3.10 1.68 -37.84
CA ILE A 333 4.03 2.82 -37.79
C ILE A 333 4.55 3.20 -39.18
N LEU A 334 4.86 2.24 -40.05
CA LEU A 334 5.44 2.53 -41.38
C LEU A 334 4.43 3.03 -42.43
N ASP A 335 3.17 2.56 -42.42
CA ASP A 335 2.16 3.01 -43.39
C ASP A 335 1.57 4.39 -43.04
N ASP A 336 1.31 5.20 -44.08
CA ASP A 336 0.82 6.57 -43.91
C ASP A 336 -0.65 6.64 -43.45
N GLU A 337 -1.52 5.67 -43.79
CA GLU A 337 -2.90 5.62 -43.28
C GLU A 337 -2.93 5.06 -41.86
N SER A 338 -2.32 3.90 -41.63
CA SER A 338 -2.32 3.28 -40.31
C SER A 338 -1.61 4.12 -39.24
N ARG A 339 -0.51 4.83 -39.56
CA ARG A 339 0.15 5.71 -38.58
C ARG A 339 -0.73 6.88 -38.17
N ARG A 340 -1.57 7.40 -39.07
CA ARG A 340 -2.54 8.46 -38.74
C ARG A 340 -3.72 7.93 -37.92
N GLU A 341 -4.11 6.68 -38.11
CA GLU A 341 -5.14 6.05 -37.26
C GLU A 341 -4.58 5.78 -35.85
N LEU A 342 -3.41 5.13 -35.75
CA LEU A 342 -2.70 4.86 -34.50
C LEU A 342 -2.44 6.14 -33.68
N VAL A 343 -1.90 7.19 -34.30
CA VAL A 343 -1.54 8.44 -33.59
C VAL A 343 -2.77 9.26 -33.19
N ALA A 344 -3.88 9.14 -33.92
CA ALA A 344 -5.14 9.74 -33.52
C ALA A 344 -5.85 8.96 -32.39
N GLN A 345 -5.63 7.64 -32.30
CA GLN A 345 -6.16 6.79 -31.23
C GLN A 345 -5.36 6.97 -29.93
N GLU A 346 -4.04 6.81 -29.96
CA GLU A 346 -3.22 6.79 -28.73
C GLU A 346 -2.86 8.19 -28.20
N PHE A 347 -2.47 9.11 -29.08
CA PHE A 347 -1.95 10.43 -28.68
C PHE A 347 -2.96 11.56 -28.89
N GLY A 348 -4.21 11.25 -29.26
CA GLY A 348 -5.26 12.24 -29.60
C GLY A 348 -4.88 13.20 -30.74
N PHE A 349 -3.83 12.90 -31.50
CA PHE A 349 -3.17 13.86 -32.39
C PHE A 349 -3.47 13.61 -33.87
N SER A 350 -3.86 14.65 -34.59
CA SER A 350 -4.27 14.58 -36.00
C SER A 350 -3.32 15.30 -36.99
N GLY A 351 -2.11 15.66 -36.55
CA GLY A 351 -1.08 16.24 -37.40
C GLY A 351 -0.26 15.20 -38.19
N GLU A 352 0.65 15.68 -39.03
CA GLU A 352 1.61 14.82 -39.74
C GLU A 352 2.77 14.45 -38.79
N THR A 353 2.90 13.16 -38.46
CA THR A 353 4.07 12.58 -37.76
C THR A 353 4.88 11.69 -38.70
N THR A 354 6.19 11.61 -38.45
CA THR A 354 7.08 10.64 -39.10
C THR A 354 7.02 9.27 -38.40
N PRO A 355 7.35 8.17 -39.11
CA PRO A 355 7.55 6.86 -38.48
C PRO A 355 8.57 6.91 -37.35
N GLU A 356 9.64 7.69 -37.52
CA GLU A 356 10.71 7.84 -36.54
C GLU A 356 10.23 8.49 -35.23
N GLU A 357 9.42 9.55 -35.27
CA GLU A 357 8.85 10.20 -34.07
C GLU A 357 7.91 9.26 -33.29
N VAL A 358 7.10 8.45 -33.99
CA VAL A 358 6.18 7.49 -33.36
C VAL A 358 6.93 6.29 -32.79
N ALA A 359 7.94 5.79 -33.50
CA ALA A 359 8.80 4.70 -33.02
C ALA A 359 9.69 5.13 -31.85
N GLU A 360 10.11 6.40 -31.78
CA GLU A 360 10.79 6.96 -30.61
C GLU A 360 9.83 7.08 -29.42
N ALA A 361 8.58 7.52 -29.64
CA ALA A 361 7.58 7.65 -28.58
C ALA A 361 7.19 6.31 -27.96
N LYS A 362 6.75 5.33 -28.78
CA LYS A 362 6.47 3.95 -28.33
C LYS A 362 7.71 3.17 -27.91
N GLY A 363 8.90 3.64 -28.27
CA GLY A 363 10.17 2.96 -28.01
C GLY A 363 10.83 3.30 -26.68
N ARG A 364 10.17 4.03 -25.76
CA ARG A 364 10.79 4.51 -24.51
C ARG A 364 10.76 3.50 -23.37
N ASP A 365 9.66 2.78 -23.21
CA ASP A 365 9.41 1.97 -22.02
C ASP A 365 9.49 0.46 -22.26
N ILE A 366 9.79 0.07 -23.49
CA ILE A 366 9.86 -1.33 -23.94
C ILE A 366 11.14 -2.07 -23.53
N THR A 367 11.07 -3.40 -23.53
CA THR A 367 12.22 -4.29 -23.69
C THR A 367 11.86 -5.45 -24.63
N LEU A 368 12.82 -6.06 -25.34
CA LEU A 368 12.63 -7.36 -25.99
C LEU A 368 13.98 -8.06 -26.20
N THR A 369 14.07 -9.34 -25.87
CA THR A 369 15.33 -10.11 -25.93
C THR A 369 15.14 -11.46 -26.60
N ALA A 370 16.08 -11.81 -27.48
CA ALA A 370 16.24 -13.11 -28.10
C ALA A 370 17.38 -13.89 -27.45
N VAL A 371 17.14 -15.14 -27.04
CA VAL A 371 18.12 -16.00 -26.35
C VAL A 371 18.33 -17.34 -27.06
N ASP A 372 19.58 -17.81 -27.12
CA ASP A 372 19.95 -19.20 -27.37
C ASP A 372 19.79 -19.99 -26.06
N LEU A 373 18.76 -20.82 -25.99
CA LEU A 373 18.42 -21.54 -24.77
C LEU A 373 19.51 -22.55 -24.36
N ALA A 374 20.40 -22.98 -25.28
CA ALA A 374 21.55 -23.80 -24.93
C ALA A 374 22.61 -23.05 -24.09
N GLY A 375 22.47 -21.74 -23.90
CA GLY A 375 23.23 -20.91 -22.96
C GLY A 375 22.67 -20.87 -21.53
N ILE A 376 21.36 -21.09 -21.34
CA ILE A 376 20.67 -20.92 -20.04
C ILE A 376 21.27 -21.79 -18.91
N PRO A 377 21.67 -23.07 -19.11
CA PRO A 377 22.31 -23.85 -18.06
C PRO A 377 23.65 -23.25 -17.58
N GLN A 378 24.32 -22.44 -18.41
CA GLN A 378 25.52 -21.70 -18.06
C GLN A 378 25.20 -20.40 -17.32
N VAL A 379 24.07 -19.74 -17.64
CA VAL A 379 23.56 -18.60 -16.86
C VAL A 379 23.17 -19.06 -15.46
N ASN A 380 22.39 -20.14 -15.33
CA ASN A 380 22.03 -20.72 -14.03
C ASN A 380 23.26 -21.09 -13.21
N ALA A 381 24.27 -21.75 -13.81
CA ALA A 381 25.54 -22.07 -13.12
C ALA A 381 26.35 -20.82 -12.70
N ALA A 382 26.21 -19.70 -13.41
CA ALA A 382 26.82 -18.43 -13.03
C ALA A 382 26.04 -17.74 -11.89
N VAL A 383 24.70 -17.76 -11.91
CA VAL A 383 23.84 -17.28 -10.83
C VAL A 383 24.06 -18.09 -9.55
N ASP A 384 24.18 -19.41 -9.65
CA ASP A 384 24.63 -20.32 -8.59
C ASP A 384 25.91 -19.85 -7.90
N THR A 385 26.86 -19.37 -8.71
CA THR A 385 28.18 -18.92 -8.29
C THR A 385 28.10 -17.51 -7.68
N LEU A 386 27.24 -16.64 -8.21
CA LEU A 386 26.95 -15.31 -7.67
C LEU A 386 26.23 -15.40 -6.33
N ALA A 387 25.14 -16.15 -6.21
CA ALA A 387 24.45 -16.45 -4.96
C ALA A 387 25.42 -17.02 -3.90
N THR A 388 26.27 -17.96 -4.32
CA THR A 388 27.35 -18.51 -3.47
C THR A 388 28.37 -17.45 -3.03
N ALA A 389 28.60 -16.38 -3.79
CA ALA A 389 29.48 -15.27 -3.42
C ALA A 389 28.77 -14.26 -2.50
N LEU A 390 27.56 -13.81 -2.88
CA LEU A 390 26.73 -12.88 -2.13
C LEU A 390 26.45 -13.38 -0.70
N ALA A 391 26.21 -14.68 -0.52
CA ALA A 391 26.04 -15.32 0.80
C ALA A 391 27.31 -15.31 1.70
N LYS A 392 28.40 -14.67 1.26
CA LYS A 392 29.63 -14.43 2.05
C LYS A 392 30.04 -12.95 2.10
N THR A 393 29.24 -12.08 1.49
CA THR A 393 29.49 -10.65 1.33
C THR A 393 28.73 -9.86 2.39
N ASN A 394 29.02 -8.57 2.54
CA ASN A 394 28.22 -7.67 3.37
C ASN A 394 26.76 -7.62 2.87
N PRO A 395 25.75 -8.06 3.67
CA PRO A 395 24.36 -8.12 3.21
C PRO A 395 23.81 -6.74 2.82
N LYS A 396 24.23 -5.65 3.48
CA LYS A 396 23.86 -4.28 3.09
C LYS A 396 24.22 -3.97 1.64
N ALA A 397 25.38 -4.40 1.16
CA ALA A 397 25.78 -4.14 -0.23
C ALA A 397 24.90 -4.89 -1.24
N THR A 398 24.38 -6.06 -0.85
CA THR A 398 23.36 -6.79 -1.61
C THR A 398 22.02 -6.09 -1.58
N SER A 399 21.54 -5.64 -0.41
CA SER A 399 20.28 -4.88 -0.31
C SER A 399 20.34 -3.57 -1.11
N GLN A 400 21.46 -2.84 -1.07
CA GLN A 400 21.69 -1.68 -1.94
C GLN A 400 21.66 -2.06 -3.44
N ALA A 401 22.29 -3.18 -3.83
CA ALA A 401 22.24 -3.64 -5.21
C ALA A 401 20.82 -4.07 -5.65
N ARG A 402 19.99 -4.58 -4.74
CA ARG A 402 18.59 -4.95 -4.97
C ARG A 402 17.67 -3.74 -5.02
N ALA A 403 17.91 -2.72 -4.19
CA ALA A 403 17.12 -1.49 -4.14
C ALA A 403 17.35 -0.60 -5.37
N TYR A 404 18.58 -0.59 -5.93
CA TYR A 404 18.97 0.29 -7.03
C TYR A 404 19.05 -0.39 -8.41
N ALA A 405 18.69 -1.68 -8.52
CA ALA A 405 18.63 -2.38 -9.80
C ALA A 405 17.55 -1.80 -10.72
N GLN A 406 17.67 -2.02 -12.03
CA GLN A 406 16.57 -1.69 -12.94
C GLN A 406 15.43 -2.66 -12.62
N ALA A 407 14.30 -2.13 -12.17
CA ALA A 407 13.10 -2.89 -11.88
C ALA A 407 12.11 -2.83 -13.05
N PHE A 408 11.22 -3.81 -13.10
CA PHE A 408 10.13 -3.92 -14.07
C PHE A 408 8.76 -3.92 -13.36
N GLN A 409 7.64 -3.81 -14.08
CA GLN A 409 6.30 -3.66 -13.47
C GLN A 409 5.99 -4.77 -12.42
N SER A 410 5.55 -4.34 -11.23
CA SER A 410 5.04 -5.24 -10.18
C SER A 410 3.64 -5.75 -10.52
N ILE A 411 3.34 -6.98 -10.14
CA ILE A 411 2.01 -7.62 -10.26
C ILE A 411 1.41 -7.98 -8.88
N PHE A 412 2.15 -7.71 -7.80
CA PHE A 412 1.85 -8.12 -6.42
C PHE A 412 1.33 -6.94 -5.57
N GLY A 413 0.75 -5.92 -6.21
CA GLY A 413 0.44 -4.64 -5.58
C GLY A 413 1.58 -3.63 -5.68
N GLU A 414 1.32 -2.47 -5.09
CA GLU A 414 2.11 -1.23 -5.22
C GLU A 414 2.84 -0.84 -3.92
N GLU A 415 2.39 -1.40 -2.78
CA GLU A 415 2.88 -1.12 -1.43
C GLU A 415 4.34 -1.60 -1.17
N THR A 416 4.97 -2.28 -2.14
CA THR A 416 6.36 -2.76 -2.00
C THR A 416 7.17 -2.58 -3.29
N PRO A 417 8.48 -2.28 -3.19
CA PRO A 417 9.38 -2.25 -4.35
C PRO A 417 9.33 -3.54 -5.18
N SER A 418 9.09 -3.40 -6.48
CA SER A 418 8.90 -4.53 -7.42
C SER A 418 9.95 -5.62 -7.24
N PRO A 419 9.56 -6.92 -7.26
CA PRO A 419 10.50 -8.02 -7.13
C PRO A 419 11.21 -8.37 -8.44
N TYR A 420 10.79 -7.82 -9.59
CA TYR A 420 11.36 -8.14 -10.89
C TYR A 420 12.48 -7.17 -11.23
N ILE A 421 13.73 -7.65 -11.17
CA ILE A 421 14.93 -6.83 -11.39
C ILE A 421 15.83 -7.39 -12.49
N ASP A 422 16.57 -6.53 -13.18
CA ASP A 422 17.54 -6.95 -14.20
C ASP A 422 18.76 -7.64 -13.58
N LEU A 423 19.02 -8.87 -14.01
CA LEU A 423 20.09 -9.72 -13.47
C LEU A 423 21.49 -9.15 -13.74
N GLY A 424 21.71 -8.53 -14.90
CA GLY A 424 22.99 -7.95 -15.26
C GLY A 424 23.24 -6.60 -14.60
N HIS A 425 22.23 -5.76 -14.42
CA HIS A 425 22.38 -4.51 -13.67
C HIS A 425 22.57 -4.77 -12.18
N PHE A 426 21.77 -5.66 -11.58
CA PHE A 426 21.99 -6.15 -10.21
C PHE A 426 23.43 -6.67 -10.02
N SER A 427 23.93 -7.47 -10.98
CA SER A 427 25.32 -7.98 -10.94
C SER A 427 26.38 -6.87 -11.05
N GLN A 428 26.11 -5.75 -11.73
CA GLN A 428 27.03 -4.60 -11.77
C GLN A 428 27.05 -3.83 -10.45
N LEU A 429 25.87 -3.55 -9.90
CA LEU A 429 25.70 -2.87 -8.61
C LEU A 429 26.33 -3.67 -7.47
N ALA A 430 26.08 -4.98 -7.42
CA ALA A 430 26.65 -5.87 -6.42
C ALA A 430 28.20 -5.83 -6.40
N VAL A 431 28.86 -5.59 -7.55
CA VAL A 431 30.32 -5.45 -7.62
C VAL A 431 30.79 -4.10 -7.08
N GLU A 432 30.20 -2.98 -7.50
CA GLU A 432 30.65 -1.64 -7.06
C GLU A 432 30.32 -1.37 -5.59
N LEU A 433 29.16 -1.82 -5.12
CA LEU A 433 28.68 -1.57 -3.75
C LEU A 433 29.37 -2.47 -2.73
N SER A 434 29.63 -3.75 -3.06
CA SER A 434 30.36 -4.65 -2.15
C SER A 434 31.87 -4.44 -2.18
N ARG A 435 32.42 -4.14 -3.36
CA ARG A 435 33.85 -4.14 -3.68
C ARG A 435 34.55 -5.47 -3.35
N ASP A 436 33.79 -6.56 -3.29
CA ASP A 436 34.27 -7.91 -3.00
C ASP A 436 34.78 -8.59 -4.29
N SER A 437 36.02 -9.08 -4.26
CA SER A 437 36.63 -9.74 -5.42
C SER A 437 35.97 -11.08 -5.80
N GLY A 438 35.35 -11.78 -4.85
CA GLY A 438 34.59 -13.00 -5.11
C GLY A 438 33.25 -12.72 -5.78
N VAL A 439 32.61 -11.59 -5.45
CA VAL A 439 31.42 -11.11 -6.19
C VAL A 439 31.83 -10.64 -7.58
N ALA A 440 32.95 -9.94 -7.74
CA ALA A 440 33.49 -9.56 -9.05
C ALA A 440 33.81 -10.77 -9.95
N ASP A 441 34.52 -11.78 -9.42
CA ASP A 441 34.83 -13.03 -10.13
C ASP A 441 33.55 -13.82 -10.50
N ALA A 442 32.46 -13.68 -9.74
CA ALA A 442 31.17 -14.32 -10.03
C ALA A 442 30.33 -13.52 -11.04
N ALA A 443 30.25 -12.20 -10.90
CA ALA A 443 29.56 -11.31 -11.83
C ALA A 443 30.21 -11.35 -13.23
N GLU A 444 31.54 -11.47 -13.35
CA GLU A 444 32.19 -11.68 -14.66
C GLU A 444 31.70 -12.96 -15.34
N GLN A 445 31.37 -14.02 -14.58
CA GLN A 445 30.78 -15.24 -15.14
C GLN A 445 29.32 -15.03 -15.57
N VAL A 446 28.53 -14.24 -14.85
CA VAL A 446 27.17 -13.86 -15.28
C VAL A 446 27.22 -13.04 -16.57
N PHE A 447 28.05 -11.99 -16.63
CA PHE A 447 28.23 -11.18 -17.86
C PHE A 447 28.74 -12.03 -19.04
N ALA A 448 29.65 -12.96 -18.79
CA ALA A 448 30.15 -13.88 -19.82
C ALA A 448 29.08 -14.88 -20.28
N ALA A 449 28.19 -15.34 -19.41
CA ALA A 449 27.10 -16.24 -19.74
C ALA A 449 25.98 -15.52 -20.51
N LEU A 450 25.50 -14.38 -20.02
CA LEU A 450 24.51 -13.53 -20.71
C LEU A 450 24.98 -13.19 -22.14
N LYS A 451 26.23 -12.73 -22.27
CA LYS A 451 26.85 -12.40 -23.58
C LYS A 451 27.07 -13.58 -24.54
N GLN A 452 26.98 -14.82 -24.06
CA GLN A 452 26.99 -16.03 -24.89
C GLN A 452 25.59 -16.58 -25.18
N THR A 453 24.59 -16.11 -24.43
CA THR A 453 23.21 -16.60 -24.44
C THR A 453 22.30 -15.68 -25.24
N ILE A 454 22.50 -14.36 -25.14
CA ILE A 454 21.70 -13.35 -25.84
C ILE A 454 22.14 -13.28 -27.30
N VAL A 455 21.16 -13.46 -28.20
CA VAL A 455 21.29 -13.31 -29.66
C VAL A 455 21.09 -11.84 -30.04
N ALA A 456 20.03 -11.23 -29.52
CA ALA A 456 19.68 -9.83 -29.69
C ALA A 456 18.95 -9.31 -28.44
N GLU A 457 19.11 -8.02 -28.15
CA GLU A 457 18.48 -7.34 -27.01
C GLU A 457 18.15 -5.91 -27.46
N LYS A 458 17.05 -5.36 -26.94
CA LYS A 458 16.57 -4.01 -27.25
C LYS A 458 15.74 -3.47 -26.08
N HIS A 459 16.19 -2.39 -25.45
CA HIS A 459 15.42 -1.63 -24.45
C HIS A 459 15.23 -0.17 -24.86
N GLY A 460 14.19 0.44 -24.31
CA GLY A 460 13.92 1.86 -24.46
C GLY A 460 14.66 2.75 -23.45
N SER A 461 14.59 4.06 -23.65
CA SER A 461 15.28 5.07 -22.81
C SER A 461 14.89 5.06 -21.33
N ASN A 462 13.70 4.55 -20.99
CA ASN A 462 13.15 4.53 -19.63
C ASN A 462 13.36 3.17 -18.94
N ARG A 463 13.94 2.19 -19.62
CA ARG A 463 14.40 0.91 -19.05
C ARG A 463 15.94 0.80 -19.13
N PRO A 464 16.72 1.82 -18.70
CA PRO A 464 18.17 1.79 -18.79
C PRO A 464 18.76 0.67 -17.93
N GLY A 465 19.98 0.25 -18.23
CA GLY A 465 20.62 -0.86 -17.52
C GLY A 465 20.02 -2.24 -17.80
N SER A 466 18.90 -2.35 -18.54
CA SER A 466 18.39 -3.64 -19.03
C SER A 466 19.48 -4.39 -19.78
N THR A 467 19.66 -5.67 -19.45
CA THR A 467 20.65 -6.58 -20.05
C THR A 467 20.04 -7.83 -20.67
N GLY A 468 18.71 -7.89 -20.74
CA GLY A 468 17.93 -8.88 -21.48
C GLY A 468 17.33 -10.01 -20.66
N LEU A 469 17.69 -10.15 -19.38
CA LEU A 469 17.13 -11.16 -18.48
C LEU A 469 16.83 -10.56 -17.09
N ALA A 470 15.56 -10.64 -16.69
CA ALA A 470 15.12 -10.36 -15.33
C ALA A 470 15.19 -11.60 -14.42
N ILE A 471 15.09 -11.40 -13.11
CA ILE A 471 15.02 -12.45 -12.08
C ILE A 471 14.15 -11.99 -10.90
N HIS A 472 13.47 -12.92 -10.22
CA HIS A 472 12.66 -12.62 -9.03
C HIS A 472 13.56 -12.41 -7.79
N PHE A 473 13.68 -11.19 -7.30
CA PHE A 473 14.29 -10.84 -6.01
C PHE A 473 13.28 -10.06 -5.13
N PRO A 474 12.45 -10.76 -4.34
CA PRO A 474 11.45 -10.13 -3.49
C PRO A 474 12.05 -9.25 -2.36
N THR A 475 11.21 -8.38 -1.80
CA THR A 475 11.47 -7.77 -0.49
C THR A 475 11.16 -8.77 0.62
N ALA A 476 11.57 -8.48 1.87
CA ALA A 476 11.25 -9.34 3.02
C ALA A 476 9.72 -9.53 3.21
N GLN A 477 8.91 -8.51 2.88
CA GLN A 477 7.45 -8.57 2.93
C GLN A 477 6.86 -9.51 1.87
N VAL A 478 7.27 -9.37 0.60
CA VAL A 478 6.84 -10.25 -0.50
C VAL A 478 7.28 -11.70 -0.23
N PHE A 479 8.53 -11.90 0.20
CA PHE A 479 9.08 -13.22 0.53
C PHE A 479 8.37 -13.90 1.70
N GLY A 480 7.93 -13.11 2.70
CA GLY A 480 7.24 -13.61 3.90
C GLY A 480 5.81 -14.09 3.68
N THR A 481 5.26 -13.94 2.48
CA THR A 481 3.98 -14.53 2.08
C THR A 481 4.10 -16.04 1.86
N ALA A 482 2.98 -16.76 1.73
CA ALA A 482 2.92 -18.23 1.71
C ALA A 482 3.89 -18.87 0.68
N ASP A 483 5.04 -19.34 1.19
CA ASP A 483 6.26 -19.72 0.44
C ASP A 483 6.56 -18.83 -0.77
N ASN A 484 6.68 -17.51 -0.56
CA ASN A 484 6.96 -16.53 -1.62
C ASN A 484 5.94 -16.66 -2.78
N PHE A 485 4.65 -16.61 -2.44
CA PHE A 485 3.50 -16.91 -3.31
C PHE A 485 3.55 -18.27 -4.05
N GLY A 486 4.24 -19.27 -3.49
CA GLY A 486 4.41 -20.59 -4.10
C GLY A 486 5.48 -20.65 -5.20
N TYR A 487 6.44 -19.71 -5.22
CA TYR A 487 7.51 -19.59 -6.21
C TYR A 487 8.20 -20.93 -6.52
N THR A 488 8.54 -21.71 -5.50
CA THR A 488 9.20 -23.04 -5.62
C THR A 488 8.37 -24.07 -6.39
N THR A 489 7.04 -23.93 -6.38
CA THR A 489 6.07 -24.84 -7.00
C THR A 489 5.72 -24.43 -8.43
N VAL A 490 5.66 -23.11 -8.72
CA VAL A 490 5.33 -22.60 -10.05
C VAL A 490 6.57 -22.52 -10.95
N ALA A 491 7.70 -22.03 -10.42
CA ALA A 491 9.00 -22.04 -11.10
C ALA A 491 9.74 -23.39 -10.91
N GLU A 492 9.01 -24.52 -10.86
CA GLU A 492 9.50 -25.86 -10.46
C GLU A 492 10.86 -26.22 -11.10
N ARG A 493 11.00 -26.05 -12.43
CA ARG A 493 12.25 -26.42 -13.11
C ARG A 493 13.42 -25.55 -12.69
N PHE A 494 13.21 -24.26 -12.43
CA PHE A 494 14.27 -23.35 -11.98
C PHE A 494 14.75 -23.71 -10.58
N ALA A 495 13.83 -23.86 -9.62
CA ALA A 495 14.11 -24.33 -8.26
C ALA A 495 14.81 -25.72 -8.25
N GLN A 496 14.52 -26.58 -9.23
CA GLN A 496 15.21 -27.87 -9.36
C GLN A 496 16.67 -27.79 -9.86
N VAL A 497 17.09 -26.72 -10.56
CA VAL A 497 18.43 -26.63 -11.21
C VAL A 497 19.29 -25.45 -10.78
N SER A 498 18.71 -24.48 -10.09
CA SER A 498 19.34 -23.29 -9.52
C SER A 498 19.69 -23.51 -8.05
N LYS A 499 20.18 -22.45 -7.38
CA LYS A 499 20.21 -22.27 -5.93
C LYS A 499 19.67 -20.91 -5.49
N TRP A 500 18.92 -20.25 -6.36
CA TRP A 500 18.46 -18.88 -6.13
C TRP A 500 17.43 -18.83 -4.99
N ASP A 501 16.51 -19.79 -4.92
CA ASP A 501 15.51 -19.90 -3.85
C ASP A 501 16.13 -20.20 -2.47
N GLU A 502 17.09 -21.11 -2.37
CA GLU A 502 17.83 -21.35 -1.12
C GLU A 502 18.67 -20.14 -0.70
N TYR A 503 19.12 -19.35 -1.67
CA TYR A 503 19.81 -18.07 -1.45
C TYR A 503 18.86 -16.96 -1.00
N LEU A 504 17.67 -16.84 -1.58
CA LEU A 504 16.62 -15.91 -1.11
C LEU A 504 16.22 -16.26 0.33
N TYR A 505 16.01 -17.54 0.63
CA TYR A 505 15.75 -18.01 1.99
C TYR A 505 16.87 -17.60 2.95
N PHE A 506 18.14 -17.80 2.57
CA PHE A 506 19.29 -17.36 3.37
C PHE A 506 19.35 -15.82 3.52
N PHE A 507 19.09 -15.09 2.44
CA PHE A 507 19.15 -13.63 2.41
C PHE A 507 18.05 -12.94 3.23
N HIS A 508 16.89 -13.58 3.42
CA HIS A 508 15.80 -13.04 4.24
C HIS A 508 15.74 -13.61 5.67
N THR A 509 16.26 -14.82 5.93
CA THR A 509 16.20 -15.46 7.27
C THR A 509 17.54 -15.55 8.01
N GLY A 510 18.67 -15.38 7.32
CA GLY A 510 20.01 -15.66 7.84
C GLY A 510 20.32 -17.16 8.02
N GLN A 511 19.37 -18.05 7.76
CA GLN A 511 19.47 -19.49 7.98
C GLN A 511 19.64 -20.25 6.66
N ALA A 512 20.23 -21.44 6.71
CA ALA A 512 20.29 -22.31 5.53
C ALA A 512 18.92 -22.93 5.27
N ALA A 513 18.49 -22.94 4.00
CA ALA A 513 17.18 -23.46 3.59
C ALA A 513 16.94 -24.91 4.06
N PRO A 514 15.68 -25.27 4.43
CA PRO A 514 15.32 -26.62 4.83
C PRO A 514 15.69 -27.69 3.79
N THR A 515 16.01 -28.89 4.26
CA THR A 515 16.32 -30.01 3.35
C THR A 515 15.06 -30.41 2.55
N GLY A 516 15.03 -30.07 1.27
CA GLY A 516 13.89 -30.27 0.38
C GLY A 516 13.12 -29.00 0.01
N TYR A 517 13.60 -27.81 0.41
CA TYR A 517 12.95 -26.52 0.13
C TYR A 517 12.56 -26.35 -1.36
N SER A 518 13.53 -26.41 -2.26
CA SER A 518 13.36 -26.33 -3.72
C SER A 518 12.68 -27.56 -4.34
N ARG A 519 12.33 -28.58 -3.54
CA ARG A 519 11.91 -29.92 -3.98
C ARG A 519 10.98 -30.62 -2.98
N PRO A 520 9.72 -30.16 -2.81
CA PRO A 520 8.66 -31.05 -2.34
C PRO A 520 8.66 -32.33 -3.20
N GLU A 521 8.47 -33.52 -2.60
CA GLU A 521 8.43 -34.76 -3.39
C GLU A 521 7.25 -34.71 -4.37
N ALA A 522 7.57 -34.76 -5.67
CA ALA A 522 6.62 -34.51 -6.75
C ALA A 522 5.32 -35.32 -6.58
N ALA A 523 4.19 -34.59 -6.49
CA ALA A 523 2.88 -35.16 -6.25
C ALA A 523 2.54 -36.23 -7.32
N PRO A 524 2.29 -37.49 -6.94
CA PRO A 524 2.04 -38.54 -7.92
C PRO A 524 0.69 -38.35 -8.60
N VAL A 525 0.71 -38.22 -9.93
CA VAL A 525 -0.46 -38.05 -10.82
C VAL A 525 -1.66 -38.87 -10.35
N ALA A 526 -2.80 -38.18 -10.19
CA ALA A 526 -4.01 -38.60 -9.50
C ALA A 526 -4.38 -40.10 -9.60
N ALA A 527 -3.84 -40.90 -8.68
CA ALA A 527 -4.59 -42.00 -8.10
C ALA A 527 -5.61 -41.40 -7.11
N GLN A 528 -6.80 -42.01 -6.99
CA GLN A 528 -7.75 -41.64 -5.92
C GLN A 528 -7.03 -41.68 -4.56
N PRO A 529 -7.29 -40.71 -3.65
CA PRO A 529 -6.43 -40.45 -2.51
C PRO A 529 -6.20 -41.73 -1.70
N GLN A 530 -4.95 -42.22 -1.75
CA GLN A 530 -4.47 -43.12 -0.73
C GLN A 530 -4.19 -42.24 0.49
N ALA A 531 -5.03 -42.36 1.52
CA ALA A 531 -4.89 -41.62 2.76
C ALA A 531 -3.44 -41.63 3.24
N SER A 532 -2.97 -40.48 3.73
CA SER A 532 -1.71 -40.40 4.46
C SER A 532 -1.74 -41.45 5.58
N GLN A 533 -0.63 -42.17 5.80
CA GLN A 533 -0.66 -43.29 6.75
C GLN A 533 -1.03 -42.79 8.14
N ALA A 534 -2.12 -43.33 8.69
CA ALA A 534 -2.65 -42.91 9.97
C ALA A 534 -1.57 -42.94 11.06
N PRO A 535 -1.37 -41.83 11.82
CA PRO A 535 -0.40 -41.78 12.91
C PRO A 535 -0.51 -42.97 13.86
N GLU A 536 0.63 -43.48 14.36
CA GLU A 536 0.76 -44.81 14.98
C GLU A 536 -0.14 -45.00 16.23
N GLY A 537 -1.36 -45.50 15.99
CA GLY A 537 -2.40 -45.72 17.00
C GLY A 537 -3.81 -45.40 16.49
N ILE A 538 -3.93 -44.55 15.47
CA ILE A 538 -5.17 -44.19 14.78
C ILE A 538 -5.45 -45.24 13.69
N SER A 539 -6.72 -45.50 13.35
CA SER A 539 -7.05 -46.32 12.16
C SER A 539 -7.24 -45.43 10.93
N GLU A 540 -6.90 -45.93 9.73
CA GLU A 540 -7.04 -45.18 8.47
C GLU A 540 -8.46 -44.61 8.27
N ALA A 541 -9.50 -45.33 8.74
CA ALA A 541 -10.89 -44.88 8.62
C ALA A 541 -11.30 -43.82 9.66
N ASP A 542 -10.61 -43.73 10.81
CA ASP A 542 -10.80 -42.63 11.77
C ASP A 542 -9.98 -41.41 11.32
N TRP A 543 -8.77 -41.64 10.80
CA TRP A 543 -7.88 -40.62 10.27
C TRP A 543 -8.46 -39.91 9.04
N GLU A 544 -9.07 -40.64 8.10
CA GLU A 544 -9.77 -40.05 6.95
C GLU A 544 -10.89 -39.08 7.39
N VAL A 545 -11.58 -39.33 8.50
CA VAL A 545 -12.60 -38.39 9.03
C VAL A 545 -11.94 -37.18 9.68
N ILE A 546 -10.91 -37.40 10.51
CA ILE A 546 -10.13 -36.32 11.14
C ILE A 546 -9.55 -35.36 10.09
N GLN A 547 -8.98 -35.87 8.99
CA GLN A 547 -8.44 -35.02 7.91
C GLN A 547 -9.53 -34.21 7.20
N ASN A 548 -10.75 -34.73 7.05
CA ASN A 548 -11.88 -33.97 6.49
C ASN A 548 -12.41 -32.89 7.46
N ASP A 549 -12.43 -33.18 8.77
CA ASP A 549 -12.85 -32.21 9.79
C ASP A 549 -11.81 -31.09 9.96
N ILE A 550 -10.51 -31.41 9.89
CA ILE A 550 -9.40 -30.44 9.79
C ILE A 550 -9.60 -29.53 8.58
N ALA A 551 -9.71 -30.10 7.37
CA ALA A 551 -9.89 -29.32 6.15
C ALA A 551 -11.17 -28.47 6.16
N THR A 552 -12.23 -28.92 6.85
CA THR A 552 -13.47 -28.13 7.02
C THR A 552 -13.25 -26.91 7.92
N LEU A 553 -12.32 -26.98 8.88
CA LEU A 553 -11.95 -25.86 9.75
C LEU A 553 -10.96 -24.90 9.06
N GLU A 554 -9.97 -25.42 8.34
CA GLU A 554 -9.03 -24.64 7.53
C GLU A 554 -9.79 -23.81 6.47
N ASN A 555 -10.73 -24.42 5.75
CA ASN A 555 -11.61 -23.73 4.79
C ASN A 555 -12.64 -22.78 5.46
N ALA A 556 -12.75 -22.76 6.79
CA ALA A 556 -13.54 -21.80 7.54
C ALA A 556 -12.70 -20.64 8.11
N GLY A 557 -11.38 -20.61 7.82
CA GLY A 557 -10.46 -19.55 8.21
C GLY A 557 -9.69 -19.80 9.52
N TYR A 558 -9.86 -20.97 10.15
CA TYR A 558 -9.20 -21.27 11.43
C TYR A 558 -7.75 -21.70 11.25
N GLY A 559 -6.86 -21.19 12.09
CA GLY A 559 -5.41 -21.42 12.06
C GLY A 559 -4.93 -22.68 12.80
N PRO A 560 -3.62 -23.02 12.68
CA PRO A 560 -3.04 -24.26 13.22
C PRO A 560 -3.10 -24.40 14.75
N GLN A 561 -3.27 -23.31 15.50
CA GLN A 561 -3.49 -23.33 16.96
C GLN A 561 -4.97 -23.55 17.32
N GLU A 562 -5.91 -23.09 16.47
CA GLU A 562 -7.36 -23.16 16.71
C GLU A 562 -7.96 -24.50 16.30
N ILE A 563 -7.52 -25.06 15.16
CA ILE A 563 -8.04 -26.33 14.62
C ILE A 563 -7.96 -27.47 15.65
N PRO A 564 -6.85 -27.68 16.40
CA PRO A 564 -6.80 -28.70 17.46
C PRO A 564 -7.89 -28.51 18.52
N LEU A 565 -8.11 -27.27 18.97
CA LEU A 565 -9.12 -26.94 19.98
C LEU A 565 -10.54 -27.17 19.44
N LEU A 566 -10.80 -26.81 18.18
CA LEU A 566 -12.09 -27.00 17.52
C LEU A 566 -12.36 -28.49 17.19
N LEU A 567 -11.36 -29.29 16.85
CA LEU A 567 -11.48 -30.75 16.79
C LEU A 567 -11.94 -31.33 18.13
N ALA A 568 -11.35 -30.89 19.25
CA ALA A 568 -11.72 -31.35 20.58
C ALA A 568 -13.11 -30.89 21.02
N LEU A 569 -13.47 -29.63 20.79
CA LEU A 569 -14.68 -29.00 21.33
C LEU A 569 -15.90 -29.08 20.41
N GLN A 570 -15.73 -28.86 19.10
CA GLN A 570 -16.83 -28.82 18.13
C GLN A 570 -17.09 -30.20 17.50
N TYR A 571 -16.04 -30.93 17.14
CA TYR A 571 -16.15 -32.27 16.53
C TYR A 571 -16.10 -33.41 17.58
N GLY A 572 -15.63 -33.10 18.80
CA GLY A 572 -15.69 -34.01 19.95
C GLY A 572 -14.59 -35.07 19.99
N TYR A 573 -13.46 -34.82 19.34
CA TYR A 573 -12.31 -35.73 19.38
C TYR A 573 -11.67 -35.79 20.77
N PRO A 574 -11.15 -36.96 21.21
CA PRO A 574 -10.45 -37.08 22.48
C PRO A 574 -9.22 -36.16 22.56
N LEU A 575 -9.01 -35.48 23.68
CA LEU A 575 -7.87 -34.56 23.88
C LEU A 575 -6.51 -35.27 23.74
N ASP A 576 -6.41 -36.53 24.16
CA ASP A 576 -5.20 -37.36 23.99
C ASP A 576 -4.92 -37.74 22.53
N LEU A 577 -5.96 -37.78 21.69
CA LEU A 577 -5.83 -37.94 20.24
C LEU A 577 -5.41 -36.63 19.57
N VAL A 578 -6.04 -35.51 19.93
CA VAL A 578 -5.73 -34.18 19.39
C VAL A 578 -4.29 -33.77 19.72
N GLN A 579 -3.87 -33.92 20.98
CA GLN A 579 -2.50 -33.65 21.43
C GLN A 579 -1.46 -34.41 20.60
N TYR A 580 -1.72 -35.70 20.32
CA TYR A 580 -0.82 -36.54 19.52
C TYR A 580 -0.67 -36.04 18.07
N LEU A 581 -1.68 -35.39 17.50
CA LEU A 581 -1.60 -34.81 16.15
C LEU A 581 -0.77 -33.52 16.12
N VAL A 582 -0.90 -32.67 17.14
CA VAL A 582 -0.05 -31.49 17.34
C VAL A 582 1.41 -31.90 17.51
N GLU A 583 1.69 -32.87 18.39
CA GLU A 583 3.04 -33.42 18.61
C GLU A 583 3.62 -34.10 17.36
N SER A 584 2.78 -34.73 16.54
CA SER A 584 3.16 -35.31 15.23
C SER A 584 3.48 -34.26 14.17
N GLY A 585 3.26 -32.97 14.44
CA GLY A 585 3.58 -31.86 13.54
C GLY A 585 2.54 -31.65 12.43
N VAL A 586 1.30 -32.10 12.62
CA VAL A 586 0.20 -31.94 11.63
C VAL A 586 -0.18 -30.47 11.41
N PHE A 587 0.03 -29.61 12.41
CA PHE A 587 -0.37 -28.20 12.38
C PHE A 587 0.86 -27.31 12.66
N ARG A 588 1.55 -26.79 11.63
CA ARG A 588 2.76 -25.95 11.80
C ARG A 588 2.86 -24.82 10.78
N THR A 589 3.17 -23.63 11.28
CA THR A 589 3.57 -22.42 10.53
C THR A 589 4.96 -21.94 10.98
N SER A 590 5.52 -20.94 10.29
CA SER A 590 6.94 -20.56 10.40
C SER A 590 7.15 -19.13 10.92
N ALA A 591 7.08 -18.93 12.24
CA ALA A 591 7.37 -17.64 12.89
C ALA A 591 8.87 -17.34 13.05
N ALA A 592 9.69 -18.36 13.35
CA ALA A 592 11.09 -18.24 13.80
C ALA A 592 12.13 -17.70 12.78
N GLY A 593 11.69 -17.12 11.66
CA GLY A 593 12.57 -16.56 10.63
C GLY A 593 12.84 -15.05 10.73
N ARG A 594 12.04 -14.29 11.49
CA ARG A 594 12.02 -12.80 11.42
C ARG A 594 13.20 -12.09 12.11
N ALA A 595 13.96 -12.75 12.99
CA ALA A 595 14.86 -12.07 13.93
C ALA A 595 16.36 -12.01 13.54
N GLN A 596 16.82 -12.76 12.52
CA GLN A 596 18.24 -13.17 12.46
C GLN A 596 19.13 -12.46 11.40
N LEU A 597 18.72 -11.28 10.92
CA LEU A 597 19.52 -10.44 10.00
C LEU A 597 19.69 -8.97 10.44
N ALA A 598 19.09 -8.55 11.55
CA ALA A 598 19.28 -7.21 12.12
C ALA A 598 20.66 -7.01 12.80
N ALA A 599 21.46 -8.06 12.92
CA ALA A 599 22.73 -8.06 13.66
C ALA A 599 23.85 -7.24 12.98
N GLY A 600 23.84 -5.92 13.19
CA GLY A 600 24.97 -5.03 12.88
C GLY A 600 24.71 -3.91 11.87
N LEU A 601 23.44 -3.62 11.53
CA LEU A 601 23.04 -2.44 10.75
C LEU A 601 22.24 -1.47 11.65
N LYS A 602 22.31 -0.18 11.37
CA LYS A 602 21.57 0.83 12.12
C LYS A 602 20.16 1.02 11.52
N PRO A 603 19.09 0.97 12.33
CA PRO A 603 17.75 1.34 11.86
C PRO A 603 17.74 2.81 11.41
N ILE A 604 16.77 3.15 10.57
CA ILE A 604 16.54 4.55 10.20
C ILE A 604 15.90 5.27 11.39
N GLN A 605 16.42 6.46 11.69
CA GLN A 605 15.92 7.37 12.71
C GLN A 605 15.81 8.76 12.08
N LEU A 606 14.66 9.42 12.22
CA LEU A 606 14.47 10.81 11.80
C LEU A 606 14.32 11.67 13.06
N THR A 607 14.81 12.90 13.04
CA THR A 607 14.42 13.88 14.07
C THR A 607 13.00 14.39 13.80
N PRO A 608 12.27 14.88 14.83
CA PRO A 608 11.08 15.69 14.61
C PRO A 608 11.36 16.81 13.60
N LEU A 609 10.37 17.11 12.77
CA LEU A 609 10.50 18.11 11.72
C LEU A 609 10.53 19.52 12.33
N THR A 610 11.14 20.47 11.63
CA THR A 610 10.99 21.89 11.91
C THR A 610 10.47 22.62 10.68
N LEU A 611 9.38 23.38 10.85
CA LEU A 611 8.73 24.17 9.80
C LEU A 611 9.13 25.65 9.91
N SER A 612 9.25 26.35 8.77
CA SER A 612 9.48 27.80 8.78
C SER A 612 8.24 28.62 9.17
N ALA A 613 7.05 28.06 8.99
CA ALA A 613 5.75 28.63 9.35
C ALA A 613 4.70 27.53 9.58
N GLU A 614 3.71 27.82 10.43
CA GLU A 614 2.56 26.94 10.74
C GLU A 614 1.35 27.22 9.82
N ILE A 615 1.49 28.19 8.90
CA ILE A 615 0.48 28.56 7.91
C ILE A 615 1.14 28.62 6.53
N ALA A 616 0.63 27.86 5.56
CA ALA A 616 1.02 27.95 4.16
C ALA A 616 0.08 28.92 3.42
N ARG A 617 0.65 29.80 2.57
CA ARG A 617 -0.12 30.77 1.76
C ARG A 617 0.46 30.89 0.34
N PRO A 618 -0.36 31.18 -0.69
CA PRO A 618 0.13 31.42 -2.05
C PRO A 618 1.22 32.50 -2.12
N GLY A 619 2.41 32.12 -2.60
CA GLY A 619 3.61 32.96 -2.69
C GLY A 619 4.40 33.11 -1.38
N GLU A 620 4.04 32.38 -0.33
CA GLU A 620 4.75 32.30 0.95
C GLU A 620 4.98 30.81 1.32
N PRO A 621 5.92 30.13 0.63
CA PRO A 621 6.18 28.70 0.82
C PRO A 621 6.77 28.38 2.19
N VAL A 622 6.50 27.16 2.66
CA VAL A 622 6.96 26.64 3.94
C VAL A 622 8.21 25.80 3.72
N THR A 623 9.28 26.08 4.47
CA THR A 623 10.49 25.25 4.49
C THR A 623 10.30 24.15 5.53
N ILE A 624 10.59 22.91 5.16
CA ILE A 624 10.49 21.71 6.01
C ILE A 624 11.89 21.10 6.15
N GLN A 625 12.30 20.80 7.39
CA GLN A 625 13.65 20.30 7.73
C GLN A 625 13.62 19.12 8.73
N THR A 626 14.49 18.13 8.56
CA THR A 626 14.78 17.03 9.53
C THR A 626 16.18 16.44 9.30
N ASP A 627 16.80 15.86 10.34
CA ASP A 627 18.03 15.06 10.21
C ASP A 627 17.69 13.56 10.19
N ILE A 628 18.03 12.88 9.08
CA ILE A 628 17.91 11.42 8.95
C ILE A 628 19.23 10.76 9.32
N ASN A 629 19.15 9.79 10.22
CA ASN A 629 20.23 8.95 10.71
C ASN A 629 19.91 7.46 10.45
N GLY A 630 20.93 6.60 10.56
CA GLY A 630 20.84 5.19 10.20
C GLY A 630 21.75 4.86 9.02
N ASP A 631 21.89 3.58 8.69
CA ASP A 631 22.72 3.15 7.56
C ASP A 631 22.01 2.23 6.55
N ARG A 632 20.68 2.12 6.66
CA ARG A 632 19.80 1.42 5.73
C ARG A 632 19.01 2.36 4.78
N LEU A 633 19.32 3.65 4.70
CA LEU A 633 18.59 4.58 3.84
C LEU A 633 18.73 4.21 2.35
N ALA A 634 17.60 3.97 1.67
CA ALA A 634 17.51 3.74 0.23
C ALA A 634 17.15 5.02 -0.50
N TYR A 635 16.01 5.62 -0.15
CA TYR A 635 15.40 6.80 -0.76
C TYR A 635 14.79 7.70 0.32
N VAL A 636 14.57 8.97 -0.03
CA VAL A 636 13.84 9.94 0.80
C VAL A 636 12.77 10.57 -0.08
N TYR A 637 11.59 10.79 0.48
CA TYR A 637 10.47 11.46 -0.17
C TYR A 637 9.99 12.65 0.66
N SER A 638 9.56 13.72 -0.01
CA SER A 638 8.65 14.71 0.56
C SER A 638 7.24 14.13 0.58
N PHE A 639 6.46 14.46 1.61
CA PHE A 639 5.06 14.04 1.74
C PHE A 639 4.18 15.24 2.08
N ILE A 640 3.04 15.37 1.39
CA ILE A 640 1.98 16.30 1.72
C ILE A 640 0.67 15.53 1.80
N GLY A 641 0.08 15.51 3.00
CA GLY A 641 -1.24 14.94 3.23
C GLY A 641 -2.24 16.00 3.70
N ARG A 642 -3.51 15.84 3.33
CA ARG A 642 -4.64 16.63 3.85
C ARG A 642 -5.48 15.77 4.78
N PHE A 643 -5.76 16.28 5.98
CA PHE A 643 -6.58 15.58 6.96
C PHE A 643 -8.07 15.73 6.59
N LEU A 644 -8.78 14.61 6.56
CA LEU A 644 -10.20 14.48 6.30
C LEU A 644 -10.88 14.05 7.61
N PRO A 645 -11.29 14.97 8.50
CA PRO A 645 -11.70 14.62 9.85
C PRO A 645 -13.04 13.88 9.92
N ARG A 646 -13.97 14.14 8.98
CA ARG A 646 -15.27 13.43 8.89
C ARG A 646 -15.08 11.96 8.53
N GLU A 647 -14.19 11.71 7.58
CA GLU A 647 -13.82 10.37 7.14
C GLU A 647 -12.72 9.75 8.03
N ALA A 648 -12.19 10.51 9.00
CA ALA A 648 -11.04 10.19 9.83
C ALA A 648 -9.88 9.57 9.02
N ALA A 649 -9.49 10.25 7.94
CA ALA A 649 -8.47 9.78 7.01
C ALA A 649 -7.39 10.84 6.74
N LEU A 650 -6.17 10.39 6.39
CA LEU A 650 -5.10 11.23 5.89
C LEU A 650 -4.92 10.98 4.38
N LEU A 651 -5.45 11.89 3.57
CA LEU A 651 -5.36 11.80 2.12
C LEU A 651 -4.01 12.31 1.62
N ILE A 652 -3.30 11.56 0.78
CA ILE A 652 -2.04 12.01 0.16
C ILE A 652 -2.40 12.92 -1.03
N GLU A 653 -1.94 14.17 -0.97
CA GLU A 653 -2.12 15.17 -2.04
C GLU A 653 -0.84 15.33 -2.89
N ASP A 654 0.35 15.04 -2.32
CA ASP A 654 1.64 15.08 -3.03
C ASP A 654 2.69 14.14 -2.39
N ILE A 655 3.53 13.52 -3.22
CA ILE A 655 4.69 12.69 -2.81
C ILE A 655 5.73 12.65 -3.94
N ASP A 656 6.98 13.08 -3.68
CA ASP A 656 8.06 13.03 -4.66
C ASP A 656 9.43 12.73 -4.01
N TYR A 657 10.40 12.26 -4.80
CA TYR A 657 11.77 11.97 -4.35
C TYR A 657 12.54 13.25 -3.98
N LEU A 658 13.14 13.27 -2.79
CA LEU A 658 14.13 14.27 -2.41
C LEU A 658 15.53 13.82 -2.85
N ALA A 659 16.18 14.64 -3.66
CA ALA A 659 17.49 14.35 -4.24
C ALA A 659 18.61 14.41 -3.18
N ALA A 660 19.55 13.46 -3.25
CA ALA A 660 20.76 13.45 -2.44
C ALA A 660 21.84 14.42 -2.96
N ASP A 661 22.70 14.91 -2.06
CA ASP A 661 23.88 15.75 -2.38
C ASP A 661 24.82 15.12 -3.43
N GLU A 662 24.91 13.79 -3.44
CA GLU A 662 25.62 13.00 -4.46
C GLU A 662 24.70 11.89 -4.99
N SER A 663 24.62 11.73 -6.31
CA SER A 663 23.99 10.58 -6.99
C SER A 663 25.02 9.84 -7.86
N GLN A 664 24.76 8.57 -8.17
CA GLN A 664 25.58 7.74 -9.04
C GLN A 664 24.74 7.07 -10.12
N THR A 665 25.29 6.96 -11.33
CA THR A 665 24.63 6.32 -12.47
C THR A 665 25.39 5.06 -12.91
N ILE A 666 24.74 3.90 -12.86
CA ILE A 666 25.26 2.60 -13.32
C ILE A 666 24.22 1.97 -14.25
N GLY A 667 24.65 1.34 -15.36
CA GLY A 667 23.76 0.90 -16.44
C GLY A 667 23.02 2.02 -17.22
N GLY A 668 22.92 3.22 -16.64
CA GLY A 668 22.05 4.32 -17.06
C GLY A 668 20.93 4.62 -16.03
N VAL A 669 20.76 3.77 -15.00
CA VAL A 669 19.93 4.04 -13.82
C VAL A 669 20.71 4.94 -12.86
N THR A 670 20.08 6.01 -12.36
CA THR A 670 20.64 6.88 -11.32
C THR A 670 20.06 6.52 -9.95
N TYR A 671 20.89 6.53 -8.91
CA TYR A 671 20.51 6.27 -7.53
C TYR A 671 21.23 7.20 -6.53
N PRO A 672 20.65 7.48 -5.35
CA PRO A 672 21.24 8.39 -4.36
C PRO A 672 22.43 7.78 -3.62
N VAL A 673 23.34 8.64 -3.14
CA VAL A 673 24.49 8.27 -2.30
C VAL A 673 24.39 8.97 -0.95
N TRP A 674 23.73 8.31 0.00
CA TRP A 674 23.52 8.86 1.34
C TRP A 674 24.77 8.82 2.22
N SER A 675 24.93 9.84 3.07
CA SER A 675 26.02 9.96 4.04
C SER A 675 25.87 8.92 5.17
N PRO A 676 26.93 8.15 5.51
CA PRO A 676 26.91 7.20 6.62
C PRO A 676 27.05 7.87 8.00
N GLU A 677 27.23 9.20 8.05
CA GLU A 677 27.25 10.00 9.29
C GLU A 677 25.88 10.65 9.56
N GLY A 678 24.86 10.37 8.74
CA GLY A 678 23.56 11.04 8.73
C GLY A 678 23.46 12.10 7.61
N VAL A 679 22.23 12.51 7.27
CA VAL A 679 21.92 13.50 6.23
C VAL A 679 20.85 14.48 6.74
N SER A 680 21.08 15.78 6.56
CA SER A 680 20.07 16.81 6.80
C SER A 680 19.23 17.01 5.55
N ILE A 681 17.91 16.96 5.69
CA ILE A 681 16.93 17.18 4.62
C ILE A 681 16.33 18.58 4.78
N GLU A 682 16.22 19.31 3.67
CA GLU A 682 15.57 20.62 3.56
C GLU A 682 14.82 20.70 2.23
N PHE A 683 13.53 21.03 2.25
CA PHE A 683 12.77 21.36 1.05
C PHE A 683 11.76 22.49 1.31
N GLU A 684 11.29 23.16 0.25
CA GLU A 684 10.25 24.19 0.33
C GLU A 684 8.97 23.69 -0.37
N TRP A 685 7.82 23.84 0.28
CA TRP A 685 6.51 23.55 -0.30
C TRP A 685 5.68 24.83 -0.47
N GLU A 686 5.20 25.05 -1.69
CA GLU A 686 4.20 26.05 -2.05
C GLU A 686 2.81 25.36 -2.02
N PRO A 687 1.75 25.96 -1.44
CA PRO A 687 0.44 25.33 -1.30
C PRO A 687 -0.32 25.17 -2.63
N THR A 688 0.15 24.23 -3.43
CA THR A 688 -0.41 23.73 -4.69
C THR A 688 -0.50 22.22 -4.66
N VAL A 689 -1.48 21.67 -5.38
CA VAL A 689 -1.70 20.23 -5.58
C VAL A 689 -1.85 19.92 -7.07
N TYR A 690 -1.35 18.76 -7.47
CA TYR A 690 -1.38 18.35 -8.87
C TYR A 690 -2.78 17.93 -9.33
N ALA A 691 -3.04 18.12 -10.62
CA ALA A 691 -4.29 17.81 -11.26
C ALA A 691 -4.09 17.37 -12.72
N ILE A 692 -5.08 16.67 -13.26
CA ILE A 692 -5.18 16.32 -14.67
C ILE A 692 -6.31 17.16 -15.29
N SER A 693 -6.08 17.67 -16.49
CA SER A 693 -7.03 18.45 -17.28
C SER A 693 -7.42 17.71 -18.56
N ASP A 694 -8.72 17.50 -18.79
CA ASP A 694 -9.24 17.00 -20.08
C ASP A 694 -9.57 18.14 -21.08
N GLY A 695 -9.19 19.37 -20.73
CA GLY A 695 -9.51 20.60 -21.47
C GLY A 695 -10.94 21.12 -21.24
N THR A 696 -11.78 20.39 -20.51
CA THR A 696 -13.13 20.81 -20.07
C THR A 696 -13.26 20.79 -18.54
N ASN A 697 -12.69 19.77 -17.90
CA ASN A 697 -12.66 19.52 -16.47
C ASN A 697 -11.20 19.42 -16.00
N THR A 698 -10.94 19.89 -14.78
CA THR A 698 -9.67 19.70 -14.08
C THR A 698 -9.94 18.90 -12.80
N VAL A 699 -9.20 17.81 -12.58
CA VAL A 699 -9.41 16.85 -11.49
C VAL A 699 -8.11 16.67 -10.71
N LYS A 700 -8.11 16.88 -9.38
CA LYS A 700 -6.94 16.60 -8.53
C LYS A 700 -6.51 15.15 -8.65
N ALA A 701 -5.21 14.91 -8.64
CA ALA A 701 -4.63 13.56 -8.73
C ALA A 701 -3.33 13.48 -7.93
N LEU A 702 -3.10 12.32 -7.30
CA LEU A 702 -1.81 11.96 -6.73
C LEU A 702 -0.90 11.46 -7.87
N PHE A 703 0.23 12.13 -8.07
CA PHE A 703 1.23 11.76 -9.09
C PHE A 703 2.41 11.06 -8.41
N GLU A 704 2.48 9.74 -8.55
CA GLU A 704 3.52 8.89 -7.94
C GLU A 704 4.77 8.85 -8.84
N PRO A 705 5.98 9.19 -8.36
CA PRO A 705 7.18 9.22 -9.20
C PRO A 705 7.69 7.81 -9.54
N VAL A 706 7.87 7.54 -10.84
CA VAL A 706 8.23 6.20 -11.33
C VAL A 706 9.73 5.90 -11.20
N ALA A 707 10.59 6.93 -11.17
CA ALA A 707 12.05 6.77 -11.08
C ALA A 707 12.74 7.97 -10.39
N TYR A 708 13.81 7.69 -9.66
CA TYR A 708 14.66 8.69 -8.97
C TYR A 708 15.61 9.42 -9.94
N ASP A 709 15.74 10.75 -9.81
CA ASP A 709 16.75 11.61 -10.49
C ASP A 709 16.89 11.35 -12.00
N ALA A 710 15.74 11.22 -12.68
CA ALA A 710 15.66 11.00 -14.13
C ALA A 710 15.79 12.32 -14.92
N GLU A 711 16.54 12.30 -16.04
CA GLU A 711 16.67 13.47 -16.94
C GLU A 711 15.33 13.99 -17.49
N THR A 712 14.28 13.17 -17.42
CA THR A 712 12.89 13.62 -17.51
C THR A 712 12.07 12.79 -16.52
N PRO A 713 11.51 13.40 -15.46
CA PRO A 713 10.60 12.71 -14.55
C PRO A 713 9.43 12.08 -15.31
N THR A 714 9.03 10.90 -14.86
CA THR A 714 7.82 10.22 -15.31
C THR A 714 7.01 9.89 -14.06
N TYR A 715 5.73 10.27 -14.06
CA TYR A 715 4.82 10.09 -12.93
C TYR A 715 3.68 9.17 -13.34
N ALA A 716 3.08 8.48 -12.38
CA ALA A 716 1.91 7.63 -12.57
C ALA A 716 0.74 8.09 -11.69
N VAL A 717 -0.49 7.96 -12.20
CA VAL A 717 -1.72 8.24 -11.46
C VAL A 717 -2.60 6.99 -11.48
N GLY A 718 -3.04 6.54 -10.31
CA GLY A 718 -3.97 5.41 -10.17
C GLY A 718 -5.45 5.82 -10.35
N GLY A 719 -6.25 4.96 -10.97
CA GLY A 719 -7.68 5.22 -11.18
C GLY A 719 -8.48 4.00 -11.64
N THR A 720 -9.80 4.16 -11.67
CA THR A 720 -10.73 3.19 -12.25
C THR A 720 -10.98 3.52 -13.72
N TYR A 721 -10.62 2.63 -14.63
CA TYR A 721 -10.92 2.75 -16.05
C TYR A 721 -12.32 2.22 -16.37
N ARG A 722 -13.06 2.91 -17.25
CA ARG A 722 -14.42 2.53 -17.67
C ARG A 722 -14.61 2.73 -19.18
N PHE A 723 -14.82 1.64 -19.91
CA PHE A 723 -14.98 1.63 -21.37
C PHE A 723 -16.36 2.15 -21.82
N ALA A 724 -16.40 2.98 -22.87
CA ALA A 724 -17.62 3.55 -23.45
C ALA A 724 -18.45 2.54 -24.27
N SER A 725 -17.84 1.43 -24.68
CA SER A 725 -18.53 0.24 -25.19
C SER A 725 -19.43 -0.41 -24.14
N GLY A 726 -19.05 -0.28 -22.87
CA GLY A 726 -19.61 -1.00 -21.74
C GLY A 726 -18.94 -2.38 -21.54
N GLY A 727 -18.67 -2.70 -20.29
CA GLY A 727 -18.01 -3.91 -19.82
C GLY A 727 -17.62 -3.74 -18.34
N GLU A 728 -16.71 -4.56 -17.82
CA GLU A 728 -16.34 -4.48 -16.39
C GLU A 728 -15.21 -3.45 -16.14
N PRO A 729 -15.33 -2.61 -15.09
CA PRO A 729 -14.30 -1.64 -14.76
C PRO A 729 -13.04 -2.32 -14.20
N ARG A 730 -11.87 -1.79 -14.53
CA ARG A 730 -10.56 -2.30 -14.06
C ARG A 730 -9.75 -1.19 -13.42
N PHE A 731 -8.89 -1.53 -12.47
CA PHE A 731 -7.85 -0.60 -12.04
C PHE A 731 -6.87 -0.32 -13.21
N ALA A 732 -6.44 0.93 -13.34
CA ALA A 732 -5.45 1.33 -14.31
C ALA A 732 -4.49 2.41 -13.76
N LYS A 733 -3.24 2.40 -14.26
CA LYS A 733 -2.29 3.49 -14.10
C LYS A 733 -2.19 4.32 -15.38
N MET A 734 -2.18 5.63 -15.23
CA MET A 734 -1.97 6.60 -16.31
C MET A 734 -0.61 7.29 -16.13
N TYR A 735 0.22 7.28 -17.16
CA TYR A 735 1.61 7.74 -17.10
C TYR A 735 1.79 9.11 -17.74
N PHE A 736 2.46 10.04 -17.05
CA PHE A 736 2.69 11.42 -17.46
C PHE A 736 4.18 11.76 -17.57
N ARG A 737 4.53 12.53 -18.60
CA ARG A 737 5.88 13.03 -18.88
C ARG A 737 5.80 14.32 -19.71
N ASP A 738 6.70 15.27 -19.49
CA ASP A 738 6.74 16.55 -20.24
C ASP A 738 5.35 17.26 -20.24
N ASP A 739 4.70 17.27 -19.07
CA ASP A 739 3.34 17.78 -18.79
C ASP A 739 2.18 17.09 -19.54
N ALA A 740 2.43 16.00 -20.28
CA ALA A 740 1.43 15.30 -21.10
C ALA A 740 1.21 13.85 -20.65
N MET A 741 -0.01 13.34 -20.81
CA MET A 741 -0.30 11.91 -20.75
C MET A 741 0.43 11.20 -21.89
N THR A 742 1.07 10.07 -21.57
CA THR A 742 1.81 9.23 -22.53
C THR A 742 1.11 7.90 -22.78
N GLU A 743 0.82 7.14 -21.72
CA GLU A 743 0.30 5.77 -21.81
C GLU A 743 -0.68 5.45 -20.66
N VAL A 744 -1.55 4.47 -20.85
CA VAL A 744 -2.47 3.94 -19.82
C VAL A 744 -2.31 2.42 -19.77
N PHE A 745 -2.17 1.83 -18.59
CA PHE A 745 -2.12 0.38 -18.38
C PHE A 745 -3.21 -0.08 -17.43
N GLY A 746 -4.07 -1.00 -17.88
CA GLY A 746 -5.03 -1.71 -17.05
C GLY A 746 -4.47 -3.00 -16.48
N PHE A 747 -5.03 -3.46 -15.38
CA PHE A 747 -4.65 -4.70 -14.69
C PHE A 747 -5.79 -5.73 -14.71
N THR A 748 -5.47 -7.02 -14.73
CA THR A 748 -6.49 -8.10 -14.79
C THR A 748 -7.26 -8.32 -13.48
N SER A 749 -6.75 -7.86 -12.33
CA SER A 749 -7.40 -8.00 -11.02
C SER A 749 -7.44 -6.67 -10.27
N GLY A 750 -8.50 -6.48 -9.48
CA GLY A 750 -8.70 -5.29 -8.65
C GLY A 750 -9.29 -4.07 -9.36
N ILE A 751 -9.88 -3.18 -8.56
CA ILE A 751 -10.43 -1.88 -9.00
C ILE A 751 -9.78 -0.68 -8.28
N THR A 752 -8.91 -0.92 -7.29
CA THR A 752 -8.25 0.13 -6.46
C THR A 752 -6.72 0.06 -6.48
N GLN A 753 -6.14 -1.03 -6.98
CA GLN A 753 -4.71 -1.34 -6.92
C GLN A 753 -4.26 -2.22 -8.08
N ALA A 754 -2.99 -2.11 -8.49
CA ALA A 754 -2.36 -2.90 -9.53
C ALA A 754 -2.07 -4.35 -9.07
N VAL A 755 -2.97 -5.29 -9.37
CA VAL A 755 -2.79 -6.72 -9.10
C VAL A 755 -3.04 -7.56 -10.36
N GLY A 756 -2.23 -8.59 -10.56
CA GLY A 756 -2.31 -9.44 -11.75
C GLY A 756 -1.58 -8.85 -12.95
N ALA A 757 -1.86 -9.39 -14.13
CA ALA A 757 -1.13 -9.05 -15.34
C ALA A 757 -1.52 -7.65 -15.86
N PRO A 758 -0.53 -6.84 -16.30
CA PRO A 758 -0.75 -5.52 -16.89
C PRO A 758 -0.87 -5.57 -18.43
N ARG A 759 -1.69 -4.71 -19.03
CA ARG A 759 -1.67 -4.42 -20.48
C ARG A 759 -2.01 -2.95 -20.78
N GLN A 760 -1.35 -2.41 -21.80
CA GLN A 760 -1.63 -1.07 -22.33
C GLN A 760 -3.07 -0.99 -22.87
N ILE A 761 -3.85 -0.02 -22.41
CA ILE A 761 -5.17 0.32 -22.95
C ILE A 761 -4.98 1.45 -23.97
N ILE A 762 -5.54 1.31 -25.18
CA ILE A 762 -5.66 2.41 -26.15
C ILE A 762 -7.00 3.13 -25.92
N PRO A 763 -7.02 4.36 -25.36
CA PRO A 763 -8.28 4.99 -24.98
C PRO A 763 -9.14 5.40 -26.18
N GLN A 764 -10.45 5.19 -26.08
CA GLN A 764 -11.42 5.60 -27.10
C GLN A 764 -12.18 6.86 -26.67
N ALA A 765 -12.65 7.64 -27.65
CA ALA A 765 -13.39 8.87 -27.37
C ALA A 765 -14.73 8.58 -26.68
N GLY A 766 -14.87 9.04 -25.44
CA GLY A 766 -15.99 8.76 -24.54
C GLY A 766 -15.67 7.80 -23.40
N ASP A 767 -14.53 7.10 -23.42
CA ASP A 767 -14.05 6.31 -22.28
C ASP A 767 -13.79 7.23 -21.07
N GLN A 768 -13.80 6.67 -19.87
CA GLN A 768 -13.67 7.44 -18.64
C GLN A 768 -12.58 6.91 -17.70
N PHE A 769 -11.90 7.84 -17.04
CA PHE A 769 -10.93 7.54 -15.99
C PHE A 769 -11.37 8.27 -14.71
N THR A 770 -11.83 7.51 -13.72
CA THR A 770 -12.14 8.03 -12.39
C THR A 770 -10.85 7.98 -11.57
N VAL A 771 -10.28 9.15 -11.26
CA VAL A 771 -9.07 9.24 -10.43
C VAL A 771 -9.38 8.70 -9.05
N LEU A 772 -8.48 7.89 -8.47
CA LEU A 772 -8.62 7.41 -7.11
C LEU A 772 -7.78 8.29 -6.18
N GLU A 773 -8.44 9.00 -5.27
CA GLU A 773 -7.75 9.69 -4.17
C GLU A 773 -7.37 8.62 -3.12
N ARG A 774 -6.08 8.56 -2.75
CA ARG A 774 -5.49 7.55 -1.85
C ARG A 774 -5.00 8.17 -0.54
N GLY A 775 -5.00 7.39 0.53
CA GLY A 775 -4.62 7.82 1.88
C GLY A 775 -4.51 6.67 2.87
N ASP A 776 -4.33 7.04 4.13
CA ASP A 776 -4.45 6.13 5.28
C ASP A 776 -5.78 6.40 6.02
N ASP A 777 -6.42 5.34 6.50
CA ASP A 777 -7.51 5.39 7.47
C ASP A 777 -6.93 5.52 8.90
N LEU A 778 -7.59 6.31 9.75
CA LEU A 778 -7.17 6.61 11.12
C LEU A 778 -8.20 6.16 12.17
N THR A 779 -9.27 5.47 11.77
CA THR A 779 -10.33 4.97 12.67
C THR A 779 -9.92 3.72 13.44
N LEU A 780 -8.92 2.98 12.97
CA LEU A 780 -8.47 1.71 13.54
C LEU A 780 -6.98 1.78 13.95
N PRO A 781 -6.60 1.31 15.16
CA PRO A 781 -5.21 1.05 15.48
C PRO A 781 -4.75 -0.16 14.64
N GLY A 782 -4.04 0.12 13.55
CA GLY A 782 -3.73 -0.87 12.53
C GLY A 782 -2.75 -1.95 12.98
N GLU A 783 -3.27 -3.15 13.29
CA GLU A 783 -2.50 -4.32 13.77
C GLU A 783 -1.36 -4.77 12.81
N GLN A 784 -1.39 -4.33 11.54
CA GLN A 784 -0.33 -4.60 10.55
C GLN A 784 0.06 -3.34 9.75
N GLY A 785 -0.18 -2.15 10.32
CA GLY A 785 -0.17 -0.86 9.62
C GLY A 785 -1.58 -0.33 9.39
N ARG A 786 -1.71 0.98 9.09
CA ARG A 786 -3.01 1.64 8.85
C ARG A 786 -3.71 1.01 7.63
N GLU A 787 -5.03 0.82 7.71
CA GLU A 787 -5.81 0.43 6.54
C GLU A 787 -5.76 1.54 5.47
N LYS A 788 -5.82 1.17 4.19
CA LYS A 788 -5.69 2.14 3.10
C LYS A 788 -7.03 2.77 2.75
N TYR A 789 -7.14 4.07 2.99
CA TYR A 789 -8.25 4.89 2.57
C TYR A 789 -8.17 5.12 1.05
N VAL A 790 -9.22 4.72 0.32
CA VAL A 790 -9.30 4.92 -1.13
C VAL A 790 -10.72 5.36 -1.49
N ARG A 791 -10.84 6.44 -2.28
CA ARG A 791 -12.13 6.90 -2.80
C ARG A 791 -12.07 7.32 -4.27
N GLU A 792 -13.21 7.25 -4.94
CA GLU A 792 -13.40 7.88 -6.24
C GLU A 792 -13.37 9.41 -6.11
N GLY A 793 -12.43 10.05 -6.79
CA GLY A 793 -12.36 11.50 -6.96
C GLY A 793 -13.13 11.95 -8.20
N GLY A 794 -12.57 12.91 -8.94
CA GLY A 794 -13.15 13.35 -10.20
C GLY A 794 -13.03 12.31 -11.32
N THR A 795 -13.93 12.39 -12.30
CA THR A 795 -13.91 11.54 -13.50
C THR A 795 -13.61 12.38 -14.75
N LEU A 796 -12.52 12.04 -15.43
CA LEU A 796 -12.09 12.59 -16.71
C LEU A 796 -12.74 11.78 -17.85
N THR A 797 -12.96 12.40 -19.00
CA THR A 797 -13.51 11.70 -20.18
C THR A 797 -12.61 11.90 -21.40
N PHE A 798 -12.15 10.81 -22.01
CA PHE A 798 -11.26 10.84 -23.17
C PHE A 798 -11.96 11.44 -24.40
N GLY A 799 -11.25 12.27 -25.18
CA GLY A 799 -11.83 13.03 -26.29
C GLY A 799 -10.78 13.57 -27.28
N GLU A 800 -11.12 14.62 -28.04
CA GLU A 800 -10.21 15.22 -29.05
C GLU A 800 -9.04 16.04 -28.45
N THR A 801 -8.95 16.17 -27.13
CA THR A 801 -7.89 16.90 -26.41
C THR A 801 -7.11 15.91 -25.54
N PRO A 802 -5.78 15.75 -25.70
CA PRO A 802 -4.96 14.94 -24.81
C PRO A 802 -4.98 15.49 -23.38
N PHE A 803 -4.88 14.60 -22.39
CA PHE A 803 -4.84 15.02 -20.99
C PHE A 803 -3.50 15.64 -20.64
N THR A 804 -3.53 16.77 -19.90
CA THR A 804 -2.33 17.48 -19.44
C THR A 804 -2.26 17.56 -17.92
N LEU A 805 -1.04 17.52 -17.39
CA LEU A 805 -0.73 17.81 -16.00
C LEU A 805 -0.85 19.33 -15.78
N GLU A 806 -1.58 19.73 -14.74
CA GLU A 806 -1.72 21.11 -14.29
C GLU A 806 -1.50 21.19 -12.76
N THR A 807 -0.92 22.29 -12.27
CA THR A 807 -0.86 22.59 -10.83
C THR A 807 -2.05 23.47 -10.44
N THR A 808 -2.80 23.08 -9.41
CA THR A 808 -3.94 23.84 -8.87
C THR A 808 -3.63 24.37 -7.47
N PRO A 809 -4.27 25.48 -7.03
CA PRO A 809 -4.11 25.96 -5.65
C PRO A 809 -4.64 24.91 -4.66
N ALA A 810 -3.85 24.56 -3.65
CA ALA A 810 -4.22 23.56 -2.66
C ALA A 810 -5.49 24.00 -1.90
N PRO A 811 -6.48 23.11 -1.67
CA PRO A 811 -7.62 23.37 -0.79
C PRO A 811 -7.20 23.98 0.54
N SER A 812 -7.95 24.94 1.07
CA SER A 812 -7.71 25.43 2.44
C SER A 812 -8.10 24.38 3.49
N GLY A 813 -7.43 24.36 4.64
CA GLY A 813 -7.76 23.46 5.76
C GLY A 813 -6.54 22.83 6.44
N ASN A 814 -6.77 21.70 7.12
CA ASN A 814 -5.77 20.99 7.92
C ASN A 814 -4.92 20.05 7.06
N TYR A 815 -3.61 20.24 7.07
CA TYR A 815 -2.62 19.41 6.38
C TYR A 815 -1.59 18.83 7.35
N VAL A 816 -0.91 17.81 6.87
CA VAL A 816 0.31 17.24 7.43
C VAL A 816 1.38 17.33 6.36
N VAL A 817 2.53 17.91 6.71
CA VAL A 817 3.72 17.89 5.85
C VAL A 817 4.76 16.97 6.48
N GLY A 818 5.49 16.23 5.65
CA GLY A 818 6.31 15.13 6.12
C GLY A 818 7.54 14.83 5.29
N VAL A 819 8.38 13.99 5.88
CA VAL A 819 9.50 13.33 5.20
C VAL A 819 9.37 11.84 5.45
N ILE A 820 9.40 11.05 4.38
CA ILE A 820 9.40 9.60 4.41
C ILE A 820 10.80 9.12 4.01
N ALA A 821 11.45 8.39 4.90
CA ALA A 821 12.70 7.70 4.61
C ALA A 821 12.37 6.22 4.32
N GLU A 822 12.71 5.74 3.12
CA GLU A 822 12.53 4.35 2.73
C GLU A 822 13.87 3.60 2.83
N ASP A 823 13.84 2.38 3.37
CA ASP A 823 15.04 1.56 3.59
C ASP A 823 15.30 0.52 2.50
N LEU A 824 16.49 -0.11 2.54
CA LEU A 824 16.95 -1.02 1.47
C LEU A 824 16.09 -2.26 1.22
N ASP A 825 15.15 -2.59 2.11
CA ASP A 825 14.17 -3.68 1.92
C ASP A 825 12.74 -3.14 1.66
N GLY A 826 12.59 -1.81 1.50
CA GLY A 826 11.33 -1.11 1.19
C GLY A 826 10.54 -0.63 2.40
N ARG A 827 11.05 -0.75 3.64
CA ARG A 827 10.32 -0.28 4.83
C ARG A 827 10.40 1.24 4.93
N ARG A 828 9.24 1.89 5.13
CA ARG A 828 9.12 3.34 5.32
C ARG A 828 9.19 3.73 6.80
N TYR A 829 9.82 4.87 7.05
CA TYR A 829 10.03 5.49 8.36
C TYR A 829 9.68 6.96 8.20
N GLU A 830 8.72 7.45 8.99
CA GLU A 830 7.97 8.65 8.62
C GLU A 830 8.01 9.67 9.75
N GLN A 831 8.15 10.95 9.40
CA GLN A 831 7.91 12.07 10.31
C GLN A 831 6.93 13.04 9.67
N TYR A 832 6.11 13.64 10.52
CA TYR A 832 4.93 14.41 10.16
C TYR A 832 4.76 15.58 11.12
N GLU A 833 4.48 16.77 10.58
CA GLU A 833 4.07 17.94 11.36
C GLU A 833 2.82 18.60 10.76
N GLY A 834 1.99 19.16 11.63
CA GLY A 834 0.71 19.77 11.24
C GLY A 834 0.88 21.17 10.66
N LEU A 835 0.13 21.47 9.60
CA LEU A 835 0.20 22.73 8.85
C LEU A 835 -1.20 23.18 8.44
N PHE A 836 -1.55 24.46 8.62
CA PHE A 836 -2.82 24.99 8.11
C PHE A 836 -2.63 25.71 6.77
N VAL A 837 -3.40 25.33 5.75
CA VAL A 837 -3.37 25.99 4.43
C VAL A 837 -4.44 27.07 4.34
N VAL A 838 -4.02 28.29 4.00
CA VAL A 838 -4.94 29.41 3.70
C VAL A 838 -4.74 29.85 2.26
N ASN A 839 -5.65 29.40 1.39
CA ASN A 839 -5.57 29.60 -0.04
C ASN A 839 -6.89 30.21 -0.58
N ASP A 840 -6.93 31.54 -0.67
CA ASP A 840 -8.07 32.30 -1.22
C ASP A 840 -8.22 32.16 -2.75
N GLU A 841 -7.24 31.58 -3.45
CA GLU A 841 -7.28 31.32 -4.90
C GLU A 841 -7.79 29.92 -5.25
N ALA A 842 -7.80 28.99 -4.28
CA ALA A 842 -8.56 27.76 -4.40
C ALA A 842 -10.06 28.08 -4.58
N ALA A 843 -10.78 27.22 -5.29
CA ALA A 843 -12.23 27.28 -5.27
C ALA A 843 -12.74 27.12 -3.83
N VAL A 844 -13.89 27.70 -3.51
CA VAL A 844 -14.58 27.49 -2.23
C VAL A 844 -14.97 26.00 -2.14
N VAL A 845 -14.10 25.21 -1.52
CA VAL A 845 -14.28 23.76 -1.39
C VAL A 845 -15.45 23.51 -0.45
N ASP A 846 -16.42 22.74 -0.93
CA ASP A 846 -17.64 22.31 -0.24
C ASP A 846 -18.47 23.41 0.45
N GLY A 847 -18.24 24.68 0.07
CA GLY A 847 -18.95 25.83 0.61
C GLY A 847 -18.20 26.63 1.70
N PHE A 848 -16.94 26.32 2.00
CA PHE A 848 -16.22 26.90 3.15
C PHE A 848 -15.05 27.84 2.76
N ARG A 849 -14.71 28.74 3.69
CA ARG A 849 -13.58 29.70 3.63
C ARG A 849 -12.64 29.51 4.83
N PRO A 850 -11.32 29.68 4.66
CA PRO A 850 -10.41 29.74 5.80
C PRO A 850 -10.61 31.00 6.65
N TYR A 851 -10.41 30.85 7.96
CA TYR A 851 -10.20 31.96 8.89
C TYR A 851 -9.02 31.67 9.82
N VAL A 852 -8.30 32.73 10.22
CA VAL A 852 -7.15 32.70 11.13
C VAL A 852 -7.30 33.84 12.13
N SER A 853 -7.20 33.54 13.43
CA SER A 853 -6.97 34.56 14.47
C SER A 853 -5.55 34.42 15.02
N GLU A 854 -4.69 35.39 14.70
CA GLU A 854 -3.32 35.48 15.24
C GLU A 854 -3.32 35.78 16.76
N GLU A 855 -4.33 36.50 17.27
CA GLU A 855 -4.41 36.87 18.70
C GLU A 855 -4.88 35.68 19.56
N LEU A 856 -5.87 34.91 19.08
CA LEU A 856 -6.35 33.72 19.78
C LEU A 856 -5.53 32.47 19.43
N GLY A 857 -4.78 32.45 18.34
CA GLY A 857 -3.85 31.40 17.97
C GLY A 857 -4.52 30.14 17.40
N PHE A 858 -5.53 30.31 16.54
CA PHE A 858 -6.22 29.20 15.88
C PHE A 858 -6.60 29.52 14.42
N ALA A 859 -6.81 28.45 13.65
CA ALA A 859 -7.40 28.47 12.32
C ALA A 859 -8.60 27.51 12.24
N LEU A 860 -9.51 27.75 11.29
CA LEU A 860 -10.60 26.84 10.92
C LEU A 860 -11.17 27.15 9.53
N LEU A 861 -12.06 26.30 9.03
CA LEU A 861 -12.91 26.56 7.87
C LEU A 861 -14.32 26.95 8.33
N TYR A 862 -14.92 28.00 7.75
CA TYR A 862 -16.28 28.44 8.07
C TYR A 862 -17.14 28.64 6.81
N PRO A 863 -18.48 28.48 6.84
CA PRO A 863 -19.30 28.53 5.62
C PRO A 863 -19.27 29.91 4.93
N GLU A 864 -19.16 29.93 3.60
CA GLU A 864 -18.76 31.12 2.81
C GLU A 864 -19.79 32.26 2.80
N ASN A 865 -21.03 31.93 3.13
CA ASN A 865 -22.20 32.80 3.27
C ASN A 865 -22.30 33.46 4.66
N TRP A 866 -21.60 32.94 5.67
CA TRP A 866 -21.58 33.50 7.02
C TRP A 866 -20.65 34.72 7.10
N THR A 867 -20.87 35.56 8.10
CA THR A 867 -20.04 36.73 8.41
C THR A 867 -19.21 36.46 9.67
N VAL A 868 -17.98 36.96 9.72
CA VAL A 868 -17.10 36.92 10.91
C VAL A 868 -16.81 38.32 11.44
N GLU A 869 -16.79 38.51 12.76
CA GLU A 869 -16.33 39.73 13.45
C GLU A 869 -15.45 39.33 14.65
N GLU A 870 -14.21 39.82 14.68
CA GLU A 870 -13.25 39.55 15.76
C GLU A 870 -13.21 40.72 16.75
N SER A 871 -13.39 40.41 18.04
CA SER A 871 -13.52 41.39 19.11
C SER A 871 -12.36 41.29 20.10
N LEU A 872 -11.19 41.80 19.70
CA LEU A 872 -9.98 41.90 20.53
C LEU A 872 -10.23 42.48 21.95
N PRO A 873 -11.14 43.46 22.18
CA PRO A 873 -11.44 43.94 23.54
C PRO A 873 -12.27 42.97 24.41
N GLN A 874 -12.75 41.87 23.83
CA GLN A 874 -13.59 40.85 24.45
C GLN A 874 -12.96 39.45 24.46
N GLY A 875 -11.94 39.21 23.61
CA GLY A 875 -11.27 37.91 23.49
C GLY A 875 -12.08 36.88 22.70
N THR A 876 -12.99 37.32 21.83
CA THR A 876 -13.89 36.45 21.06
C THR A 876 -13.77 36.65 19.54
N VAL A 877 -14.03 35.59 18.79
CA VAL A 877 -14.33 35.62 17.35
C VAL A 877 -15.73 35.06 17.17
N ASP A 878 -16.60 35.84 16.52
CA ASP A 878 -18.01 35.52 16.33
C ASP A 878 -18.33 35.30 14.84
N PHE A 879 -18.79 34.10 14.47
CA PHE A 879 -19.23 33.72 13.12
C PHE A 879 -20.76 33.57 13.08
N PHE A 880 -21.45 34.09 12.07
CA PHE A 880 -22.92 34.10 12.04
C PHE A 880 -23.56 34.18 10.66
N ASP A 881 -24.80 33.68 10.58
CA ASP A 881 -25.73 33.92 9.46
C ASP A 881 -26.90 34.84 9.89
N GLU A 882 -27.25 35.84 9.07
CA GLU A 882 -28.41 36.71 9.32
C GLU A 882 -29.77 36.05 8.95
N ALA A 883 -29.81 34.88 8.27
CA ALA A 883 -31.04 34.20 7.86
C ALA A 883 -31.59 33.18 8.89
N SER A 884 -30.81 32.16 9.25
CA SER A 884 -31.13 31.08 10.20
C SER A 884 -31.02 31.46 11.68
N SER A 885 -30.37 32.59 11.96
CA SER A 885 -29.90 32.97 13.30
C SER A 885 -28.82 32.07 13.92
N ALA A 886 -28.06 31.34 13.10
CA ALA A 886 -26.85 30.66 13.55
C ALA A 886 -25.79 31.64 14.09
N LEU A 887 -25.11 31.23 15.16
CA LEU A 887 -23.96 31.91 15.75
C LEU A 887 -23.02 30.86 16.35
N VAL A 888 -21.74 30.93 15.99
CA VAL A 888 -20.62 30.23 16.65
C VAL A 888 -19.65 31.27 17.20
N THR A 889 -19.42 31.24 18.52
CA THR A 889 -18.46 32.13 19.20
C THR A 889 -17.28 31.33 19.72
N PHE A 890 -16.08 31.60 19.22
CA PHE A 890 -14.82 31.11 19.78
C PHE A 890 -14.27 32.07 20.82
N SER A 891 -13.62 31.53 21.85
CA SER A 891 -12.86 32.28 22.86
C SER A 891 -11.70 31.46 23.41
N ARG A 892 -10.68 32.13 23.94
CA ARG A 892 -9.51 31.50 24.56
C ARG A 892 -9.44 31.84 26.05
N ASN A 893 -9.65 30.83 26.89
CA ASN A 893 -9.54 30.91 28.34
C ASN A 893 -8.22 30.30 28.83
N SER A 894 -7.95 30.43 30.13
CA SER A 894 -6.72 29.92 30.75
C SER A 894 -7.00 29.44 32.17
N TYR A 895 -6.71 28.16 32.43
CA TYR A 895 -6.88 27.51 33.73
C TYR A 895 -5.55 26.91 34.22
N PRO A 896 -4.53 27.74 34.53
CA PRO A 896 -3.18 27.27 34.86
C PRO A 896 -3.06 26.59 36.25
N ASP A 897 -4.13 26.61 37.05
CA ASP A 897 -4.24 25.89 38.32
C ASP A 897 -4.96 24.52 38.16
N ALA A 898 -5.37 24.14 36.94
CA ALA A 898 -6.07 22.87 36.67
C ALA A 898 -5.09 21.68 36.62
N PRO A 899 -5.32 20.57 37.36
CA PRO A 899 -4.40 19.43 37.40
C PRO A 899 -4.22 18.62 36.11
N SER A 900 -5.10 18.77 35.11
CA SER A 900 -5.01 18.11 33.79
C SER A 900 -5.88 18.82 32.76
N PRO A 901 -5.67 18.61 31.44
CA PRO A 901 -6.51 19.16 30.36
C PRO A 901 -8.02 18.92 30.57
N ALA A 902 -8.44 17.65 30.74
CA ALA A 902 -9.84 17.32 30.96
C ALA A 902 -10.47 17.98 32.20
N GLN A 903 -9.68 18.30 33.23
CA GLN A 903 -10.17 19.06 34.40
C GLN A 903 -10.30 20.57 34.12
N ALA A 904 -9.46 21.13 33.24
CA ALA A 904 -9.66 22.48 32.72
C ALA A 904 -10.92 22.56 31.85
N ASP A 905 -11.19 21.53 31.03
CA ASP A 905 -12.39 21.46 30.19
C ASP A 905 -13.66 21.33 31.03
N SER A 906 -13.69 20.42 32.01
CA SER A 906 -14.77 20.34 33.01
C SER A 906 -14.99 21.65 33.77
N GLN A 907 -13.93 22.38 34.14
CA GLN A 907 -14.08 23.70 34.77
C GLN A 907 -14.67 24.72 33.78
N ALA A 908 -14.18 24.75 32.53
CA ALA A 908 -14.65 25.67 31.51
C ALA A 908 -16.14 25.47 31.19
N ILE A 909 -16.59 24.22 31.04
CA ILE A 909 -18.00 23.86 30.87
C ILE A 909 -18.84 24.33 32.07
N GLN A 910 -18.36 24.12 33.31
CA GLN A 910 -19.07 24.61 34.49
C GLN A 910 -19.14 26.15 34.56
N GLU A 911 -18.10 26.87 34.11
CA GLU A 911 -18.11 28.33 34.02
C GLU A 911 -19.07 28.85 32.92
N VAL A 912 -19.21 28.14 31.79
CA VAL A 912 -20.23 28.43 30.78
C VAL A 912 -21.64 28.22 31.33
N ILE A 913 -21.89 27.11 32.03
CA ILE A 913 -23.18 26.83 32.70
C ILE A 913 -23.51 27.97 33.68
N ASP A 914 -22.56 28.36 34.53
CA ASP A 914 -22.74 29.44 35.50
C ASP A 914 -22.96 30.80 34.83
N ALA A 915 -22.28 31.09 33.72
CA ALA A 915 -22.43 32.34 32.98
C ALA A 915 -23.79 32.45 32.27
N LEU A 916 -24.23 31.41 31.55
CA LEU A 916 -25.54 31.36 30.88
C LEU A 916 -26.69 31.55 31.88
N ASN A 917 -26.62 30.89 33.04
CA ASN A 917 -27.57 31.05 34.15
C ASN A 917 -27.61 32.48 34.73
N GLN A 918 -26.53 33.25 34.62
CA GLN A 918 -26.43 34.61 35.17
C GLN A 918 -26.91 35.72 34.23
N THR A 919 -27.11 35.43 32.93
CA THR A 919 -27.53 36.42 31.92
C THR A 919 -28.83 37.16 32.27
N GLY A 920 -29.86 36.43 32.70
CA GLY A 920 -31.20 36.95 32.98
C GLY A 920 -32.00 37.45 31.76
N GLU A 921 -31.46 37.34 30.53
CA GLU A 921 -32.19 37.66 29.29
C GLU A 921 -32.60 36.41 28.48
N LEU A 922 -32.10 35.21 28.82
CA LEU A 922 -32.55 33.94 28.27
C LEU A 922 -33.79 33.45 29.03
N GLU A 923 -34.89 33.20 28.32
CA GLU A 923 -36.11 32.60 28.90
C GLU A 923 -36.05 31.06 28.80
N ASN A 924 -36.67 30.33 29.73
CA ASN A 924 -36.83 28.86 29.70
C ASN A 924 -35.55 28.00 29.53
N LEU A 925 -34.35 28.56 29.74
CA LEU A 925 -33.05 27.88 29.64
C LEU A 925 -33.02 26.52 30.37
N GLN A 926 -32.63 25.47 29.65
CA GLN A 926 -32.47 24.10 30.13
C GLN A 926 -31.19 23.49 29.52
N PHE A 927 -30.36 22.88 30.35
CA PHE A 927 -29.25 22.02 29.91
C PHE A 927 -29.77 20.59 29.73
N LEU A 928 -29.28 19.88 28.71
CA LEU A 928 -29.91 18.68 28.15
C LEU A 928 -29.06 17.43 28.41
N GLY A 929 -28.91 17.09 29.68
CA GLY A 929 -28.07 15.98 30.14
C GLY A 929 -26.98 16.48 31.09
N ASP A 930 -25.99 15.62 31.30
CA ASP A 930 -24.71 15.97 31.91
C ASP A 930 -23.68 16.25 30.79
N ALA A 931 -22.52 16.84 31.12
CA ALA A 931 -21.46 17.04 30.14
C ALA A 931 -20.93 15.69 29.60
N ARG A 932 -20.56 15.66 28.32
CA ARG A 932 -20.08 14.47 27.59
C ARG A 932 -18.80 14.78 26.83
N ASP A 933 -18.00 13.78 26.56
CA ASP A 933 -16.72 13.93 25.85
C ASP A 933 -16.96 14.31 24.38
N TYR A 934 -16.01 15.06 23.79
CA TYR A 934 -16.09 15.62 22.43
C TYR A 934 -14.68 15.85 21.86
N VAL A 935 -14.54 15.90 20.53
CA VAL A 935 -13.27 16.20 19.86
C VAL A 935 -13.43 17.52 19.08
N LEU A 936 -12.62 18.53 19.40
CA LEU A 936 -12.56 19.80 18.68
C LEU A 936 -11.32 19.76 17.76
N GLY A 937 -11.54 19.73 16.44
CA GLY A 937 -10.46 19.49 15.48
C GLY A 937 -9.84 18.10 15.66
N ALA A 938 -8.63 18.07 16.22
CA ALA A 938 -7.92 16.84 16.61
C ALA A 938 -7.66 16.76 18.13
N PHE A 939 -8.42 17.52 18.95
CA PHE A 939 -8.15 17.66 20.38
C PHE A 939 -9.33 17.22 21.24
N ASP A 940 -9.05 16.33 22.20
CA ASP A 940 -9.99 15.94 23.25
C ASP A 940 -10.51 17.15 24.05
N GLY A 941 -11.78 17.06 24.44
CA GLY A 941 -12.49 18.05 25.24
C GLY A 941 -13.86 17.54 25.69
N GLN A 942 -14.72 18.45 26.12
CA GLN A 942 -16.07 18.16 26.59
C GLN A 942 -17.10 19.10 25.97
N THR A 943 -18.33 18.63 25.81
CA THR A 943 -19.48 19.41 25.34
C THR A 943 -20.69 19.30 26.28
N ILE A 944 -21.53 20.33 26.30
CA ILE A 944 -22.86 20.28 26.93
C ILE A 944 -23.93 20.94 26.05
N ASP A 945 -25.03 20.22 25.85
CA ASP A 945 -26.17 20.65 25.04
C ASP A 945 -27.16 21.50 25.87
N PHE A 946 -27.77 22.52 25.27
CA PHE A 946 -28.75 23.38 25.94
C PHE A 946 -29.79 23.98 24.99
N ALA A 947 -30.99 24.27 25.51
CA ALA A 947 -32.08 24.93 24.79
C ALA A 947 -32.66 26.10 25.59
N TYR A 948 -33.09 27.17 24.90
CA TYR A 948 -33.63 28.39 25.50
C TYR A 948 -34.62 29.12 24.58
N ASP A 949 -35.46 29.98 25.17
CA ASP A 949 -36.28 30.95 24.44
C ASP A 949 -35.58 32.33 24.43
N LEU A 950 -35.46 32.97 23.26
CA LEU A 950 -34.97 34.35 23.14
C LEU A 950 -35.95 35.22 22.35
N ASN A 951 -36.49 36.24 23.02
CA ASN A 951 -37.61 37.07 22.54
C ASN A 951 -38.88 36.25 22.19
N GLY A 952 -39.03 35.04 22.74
CA GLY A 952 -40.16 34.13 22.48
C GLY A 952 -40.05 33.31 21.19
N GLN A 953 -38.82 33.03 20.74
CA GLN A 953 -38.51 31.98 19.75
C GLN A 953 -37.54 30.97 20.40
N PRO A 954 -37.72 29.66 20.17
CA PRO A 954 -36.83 28.63 20.71
C PRO A 954 -35.50 28.56 19.93
N TYR A 955 -34.43 28.30 20.67
CA TYR A 955 -33.07 28.07 20.20
C TYR A 955 -32.54 26.77 20.81
N PHE A 956 -31.76 26.05 20.02
CA PHE A 956 -30.92 24.95 20.46
C PHE A 956 -29.45 25.34 20.27
N GLY A 957 -28.58 24.87 21.16
CA GLY A 957 -27.15 25.10 21.09
C GLY A 957 -26.36 24.12 21.95
N TYR A 958 -25.05 24.21 21.86
CA TYR A 958 -24.13 23.47 22.70
C TYR A 958 -22.88 24.31 22.98
N ALA A 959 -22.11 23.93 24.01
CA ALA A 959 -20.85 24.57 24.33
C ALA A 959 -19.76 23.52 24.46
N VAL A 960 -18.66 23.71 23.72
CA VAL A 960 -17.46 22.86 23.75
C VAL A 960 -16.36 23.56 24.54
N ALA A 961 -15.59 22.81 25.31
CA ALA A 961 -14.29 23.23 25.83
C ALA A 961 -13.24 22.15 25.53
N ALA A 962 -12.10 22.55 24.97
CA ALA A 962 -10.96 21.66 24.73
C ALA A 962 -9.65 22.34 25.14
N THR A 963 -8.77 21.60 25.82
CA THR A 963 -7.50 22.10 26.37
C THR A 963 -6.32 21.44 25.65
N PRO A 964 -5.99 21.86 24.41
CA PRO A 964 -4.90 21.25 23.64
C PRO A 964 -3.52 21.56 24.22
N LEU A 965 -3.40 22.55 25.10
CA LEU A 965 -2.15 23.09 25.63
C LEU A 965 -2.28 23.35 27.14
N GLU A 966 -1.22 23.08 27.92
CA GLU A 966 -1.22 23.32 29.36
C GLU A 966 -1.59 24.79 29.69
N GLY A 967 -2.71 24.97 30.39
CA GLY A 967 -3.22 26.29 30.77
C GLY A 967 -3.79 27.16 29.63
N THR A 968 -4.05 26.61 28.44
CA THR A 968 -4.82 27.28 27.37
C THR A 968 -5.98 26.40 26.92
N THR A 969 -7.21 26.90 27.09
CA THR A 969 -8.45 26.18 26.79
C THR A 969 -9.28 26.97 25.81
N TYR A 970 -9.65 26.37 24.69
CA TYR A 970 -10.56 26.98 23.72
C TYR A 970 -11.99 26.64 24.13
N VAL A 971 -12.83 27.66 24.23
CA VAL A 971 -14.25 27.51 24.57
C VAL A 971 -15.08 28.05 23.43
N VAL A 972 -15.94 27.19 22.89
CA VAL A 972 -16.80 27.45 21.72
C VAL A 972 -18.25 27.38 22.16
N LEU A 973 -19.06 28.39 21.83
CA LEU A 973 -20.52 28.30 21.93
C LEU A 973 -21.14 28.24 20.53
N VAL A 974 -22.03 27.28 20.32
CA VAL A 974 -22.82 27.09 19.10
C VAL A 974 -24.29 27.30 19.45
N SER A 975 -25.04 28.05 18.63
CA SER A 975 -26.50 28.19 18.78
C SER A 975 -27.21 28.60 17.50
N ALA A 976 -28.40 28.07 17.24
CA ALA A 976 -29.31 28.49 16.17
C ALA A 976 -30.78 28.36 16.61
N LEU A 977 -31.71 28.75 15.73
CA LEU A 977 -33.13 28.46 15.92
C LEU A 977 -33.37 26.95 15.96
N ASP A 978 -34.14 26.49 16.95
CA ASP A 978 -34.57 25.09 17.15
C ASP A 978 -35.27 24.48 15.93
N ALA A 979 -35.78 25.32 15.02
CA ALA A 979 -36.45 24.90 13.77
C ALA A 979 -35.53 24.83 12.53
N GLU A 980 -34.28 25.31 12.63
CA GLU A 980 -33.29 25.33 11.54
C GLU A 980 -32.00 24.57 11.94
N TYR A 981 -31.86 24.14 13.20
CA TYR A 981 -30.64 23.52 13.74
C TYR A 981 -30.30 22.17 13.08
N ASP A 982 -31.30 21.30 12.84
CA ASP A 982 -31.09 20.01 12.16
C ASP A 982 -30.53 20.18 10.73
N ASP A 983 -30.90 21.26 10.03
CA ASP A 983 -30.40 21.59 8.68
C ASP A 983 -29.01 22.25 8.72
N LEU A 984 -28.48 22.60 9.91
CA LEU A 984 -27.18 23.25 10.14
C LEU A 984 -26.17 22.39 10.90
N ALA A 985 -26.58 21.23 11.44
CA ALA A 985 -25.72 20.35 12.23
C ALA A 985 -24.42 20.01 11.48
N ASP A 986 -24.55 19.68 10.18
CA ASP A 986 -23.41 19.40 9.30
C ASP A 986 -22.49 20.63 9.11
N GLU A 987 -23.04 21.85 8.95
CA GLU A 987 -22.25 23.09 8.83
C GLU A 987 -21.46 23.39 10.12
N PHE A 988 -22.04 23.12 11.29
CA PHE A 988 -21.34 23.27 12.57
C PHE A 988 -20.22 22.26 12.73
N ASP A 989 -20.48 20.98 12.45
CA ASP A 989 -19.51 19.91 12.63
C ASP A 989 -18.30 20.08 11.68
N ASP A 990 -18.50 20.41 10.39
CA ASP A 990 -17.37 20.77 9.48
C ASP A 990 -16.51 21.91 10.04
N MET A 991 -17.15 22.91 10.62
CA MET A 991 -16.51 24.10 11.16
C MET A 991 -15.75 23.84 12.47
N LEU A 992 -16.16 22.84 13.26
CA LEU A 992 -15.45 22.43 14.48
C LEU A 992 -14.39 21.35 14.21
N TYR A 993 -14.61 20.44 13.26
CA TYR A 993 -13.63 19.44 12.86
C TYR A 993 -12.45 20.01 12.05
N SER A 994 -12.64 21.15 11.38
CA SER A 994 -11.57 21.87 10.69
C SER A 994 -10.72 22.78 11.60
N PHE A 995 -10.96 22.78 12.91
CA PHE A 995 -10.19 23.57 13.88
C PHE A 995 -8.75 23.06 14.04
N ASP A 996 -7.77 23.97 14.07
CA ASP A 996 -6.38 23.69 14.45
C ASP A 996 -5.73 24.88 15.17
N ILE A 997 -4.66 24.63 15.92
CA ILE A 997 -3.92 25.64 16.70
C ILE A 997 -2.65 26.12 16.00
N LEU A 998 -2.28 27.39 16.25
CA LEU A 998 -1.20 28.10 15.59
C LEU A 998 -0.16 28.59 16.62
N ILE A 999 0.47 27.66 17.34
CA ILE A 999 1.34 27.98 18.50
C ILE A 999 2.60 27.11 18.50
N SER A 1000 3.63 27.66 17.84
CA SER A 1000 4.97 27.08 17.62
C SER A 1000 5.56 26.23 18.75
N GLY A 1001 6.03 25.04 18.39
CA GLY A 1001 6.98 24.26 19.20
C GLY A 1001 6.35 23.46 20.33
N VAL A 1002 5.07 23.10 20.21
CA VAL A 1002 4.41 22.12 21.08
C VAL A 1002 4.11 20.86 20.27
N SER A 1003 4.47 19.70 20.83
CA SER A 1003 4.09 18.39 20.30
C SER A 1003 2.56 18.31 20.12
N LYS A 1004 2.08 17.97 18.92
CA LYS A 1004 0.65 17.70 18.69
C LYS A 1004 0.18 16.38 19.32
N ALA A 1005 1.11 15.47 19.68
CA ALA A 1005 0.81 14.49 20.71
C ALA A 1005 0.61 15.23 22.03
N GLN A 1006 -0.65 15.32 22.47
CA GLN A 1006 -1.03 15.80 23.79
C GLN A 1006 -0.20 15.06 24.85
N ALA A 1007 0.26 15.78 25.88
CA ALA A 1007 0.73 15.12 27.09
C ALA A 1007 -0.47 14.44 27.76
N GLY A 1008 -0.68 13.15 27.45
CA GLY A 1008 -1.79 12.37 27.96
C GLY A 1008 -1.82 12.41 29.50
N PRO A 1009 -3.02 12.34 30.09
CA PRO A 1009 -3.28 12.74 31.47
C PRO A 1009 -2.28 12.11 32.45
N PRO A 1010 -1.85 12.83 33.51
CA PRO A 1010 -0.95 12.26 34.49
C PRO A 1010 -1.58 11.00 35.13
N PRO A 1011 -0.78 9.98 35.49
CA PRO A 1011 -1.30 8.73 36.03
C PRO A 1011 -2.21 8.98 37.24
N PRO A 1012 -3.35 8.28 37.37
CA PRO A 1012 -4.30 8.51 38.45
C PRO A 1012 -3.66 8.47 39.84
N ASP A 1013 -4.17 9.31 40.74
CA ASP A 1013 -3.67 9.38 42.11
C ASP A 1013 -3.94 8.06 42.87
N PHE A 1014 -3.06 7.70 43.81
CA PHE A 1014 -3.22 6.47 44.60
C PHE A 1014 -4.32 6.65 45.67
N ALA A 1015 -5.55 6.22 45.38
CA ALA A 1015 -6.67 6.28 46.33
C ALA A 1015 -6.49 5.35 47.55
N GLY A 1016 -5.71 4.28 47.36
CA GLY A 1016 -5.33 3.33 48.40
C GLY A 1016 -4.13 2.51 47.96
N GLU A 1017 -3.15 2.37 48.84
CA GLU A 1017 -1.97 1.54 48.64
C GLU A 1017 -2.28 0.11 49.10
N LEU A 1018 -2.11 -0.86 48.20
CA LEU A 1018 -2.38 -2.28 48.42
C LEU A 1018 -1.10 -3.03 48.81
N PHE A 1019 0.01 -2.70 48.13
CA PHE A 1019 1.35 -3.22 48.37
C PHE A 1019 2.37 -2.12 48.09
N ALA A 1020 3.50 -2.12 48.81
CA ALA A 1020 4.64 -1.28 48.51
C ALA A 1020 5.92 -1.95 49.03
N ASP A 1021 7.00 -1.82 48.28
CA ASP A 1021 8.35 -2.22 48.67
C ASP A 1021 9.34 -1.06 48.43
N ASP A 1022 10.19 -0.80 49.41
CA ASP A 1022 11.35 0.12 49.32
C ASP A 1022 12.67 -0.64 49.18
N PHE A 1023 12.59 -1.95 48.97
CA PHE A 1023 13.69 -2.91 48.83
C PHE A 1023 14.69 -2.89 50.00
N SER A 1024 14.29 -2.38 51.18
CA SER A 1024 15.11 -2.35 52.39
C SER A 1024 15.01 -3.63 53.24
N ASP A 1025 13.99 -4.47 53.01
CA ASP A 1025 13.85 -5.81 53.62
C ASP A 1025 13.99 -6.92 52.55
N PRO A 1026 15.11 -7.65 52.50
CA PRO A 1026 15.30 -8.80 51.60
C PRO A 1026 14.36 -10.00 51.80
N ALA A 1027 13.31 -9.85 52.62
CA ALA A 1027 12.21 -10.81 52.77
C ALA A 1027 10.88 -10.29 52.18
N SER A 1028 10.89 -9.20 51.40
CA SER A 1028 9.69 -8.57 50.84
C SER A 1028 8.95 -9.40 49.79
N GLY A 1029 9.67 -10.20 48.99
CA GLY A 1029 9.08 -11.25 48.16
C GLY A 1029 9.89 -11.70 46.94
N LEU A 1030 10.79 -10.85 46.42
CA LEU A 1030 11.61 -11.15 45.24
C LEU A 1030 12.72 -12.17 45.54
N ILE A 1031 13.08 -13.00 44.56
CA ILE A 1031 13.96 -14.15 44.75
C ILE A 1031 15.44 -13.75 44.58
N SER A 1032 16.08 -13.40 45.69
CA SER A 1032 17.51 -13.08 45.70
C SER A 1032 18.39 -14.31 45.39
N ASP A 1033 18.83 -14.45 44.14
CA ASP A 1033 19.80 -15.46 43.71
C ASP A 1033 21.19 -14.85 43.55
N GLU A 1034 22.04 -15.00 44.58
CA GLU A 1034 23.45 -14.61 44.52
C GLU A 1034 24.30 -15.50 43.57
N SER A 1035 23.75 -16.59 43.02
CA SER A 1035 24.47 -17.47 42.09
C SER A 1035 24.41 -16.95 40.65
N GLU A 1036 25.48 -17.20 39.88
CA GLU A 1036 25.51 -16.81 38.46
C GLU A 1036 24.52 -17.65 37.65
N GLN A 1037 23.44 -17.03 37.21
CA GLN A 1037 22.59 -17.55 36.14
C GLN A 1037 23.27 -17.33 34.78
N ALA A 1038 22.66 -17.79 33.69
CA ALA A 1038 23.24 -17.72 32.34
C ALA A 1038 23.61 -16.27 31.98
N TRP A 1039 22.64 -15.37 32.05
CA TRP A 1039 22.70 -13.98 31.56
C TRP A 1039 23.13 -12.95 32.63
N GLY A 1040 22.90 -13.22 33.92
CA GLY A 1040 23.10 -12.23 34.98
C GLY A 1040 22.73 -12.75 36.38
N ARG A 1041 22.22 -11.85 37.24
CA ARG A 1041 21.72 -12.12 38.60
C ARG A 1041 20.86 -10.96 39.14
N GLY A 1042 19.93 -11.23 40.06
CA GLY A 1042 19.16 -10.24 40.82
C GLY A 1042 19.40 -10.36 42.34
N TYR A 1043 19.60 -9.24 43.04
CA TYR A 1043 19.88 -9.23 44.48
C TYR A 1043 19.59 -7.88 45.18
N TYR A 1044 19.26 -7.93 46.47
CA TYR A 1044 19.14 -6.75 47.33
C TYR A 1044 20.53 -6.19 47.69
N THR A 1045 20.72 -4.89 47.51
CA THR A 1045 22.00 -4.23 47.84
C THR A 1045 22.09 -3.86 49.33
N ALA A 1046 23.31 -3.65 49.82
CA ALA A 1046 23.55 -3.15 51.17
C ALA A 1046 23.11 -1.68 51.40
N ALA A 1047 22.54 -1.01 50.40
CA ALA A 1047 21.94 0.31 50.51
C ALA A 1047 20.41 0.25 50.76
N GLY A 1048 19.75 -0.89 50.52
CA GLY A 1048 18.29 -1.00 50.48
C GLY A 1048 17.74 -0.60 49.12
N GLN A 1049 18.09 -1.37 48.09
CA GLN A 1049 17.68 -1.23 46.68
C GLN A 1049 17.67 -2.63 46.08
N TYR A 1050 16.81 -2.93 45.10
CA TYR A 1050 16.92 -4.18 44.32
C TYR A 1050 17.76 -3.94 43.07
N ARG A 1051 18.71 -4.82 42.78
CA ARG A 1051 19.67 -4.61 41.69
C ARG A 1051 19.85 -5.87 40.85
N PHE A 1052 19.86 -5.66 39.53
CA PHE A 1052 20.31 -6.66 38.57
C PHE A 1052 21.68 -6.27 38.01
N ASP A 1053 22.60 -7.24 37.88
CA ASP A 1053 23.82 -7.09 37.07
C ASP A 1053 23.75 -8.11 35.91
N LEU A 1054 23.77 -7.65 34.66
CA LEU A 1054 23.74 -8.50 33.46
C LEU A 1054 25.12 -8.55 32.78
N LYS A 1055 25.33 -9.60 31.98
CA LYS A 1055 26.56 -9.85 31.22
C LYS A 1055 26.47 -9.20 29.82
N PRO A 1056 27.60 -8.94 29.15
CA PRO A 1056 27.63 -8.58 27.72
C PRO A 1056 27.24 -9.80 26.88
N ALA A 1057 25.94 -10.03 26.73
CA ALA A 1057 25.30 -11.12 26.00
C ALA A 1057 23.78 -10.87 25.95
N PRO A 1058 23.09 -11.14 24.82
CA PRO A 1058 21.64 -10.97 24.72
C PRO A 1058 20.88 -11.87 25.70
N GLY A 1059 20.00 -11.33 26.54
CA GLY A 1059 19.09 -12.15 27.35
C GLY A 1059 18.51 -11.52 28.60
N ALA A 1060 17.19 -11.67 28.75
CA ALA A 1060 16.40 -11.13 29.85
C ALA A 1060 16.52 -11.91 31.18
N ILE A 1061 16.16 -11.23 32.27
CA ILE A 1061 15.87 -11.78 33.60
C ILE A 1061 14.65 -11.05 34.17
N TYR A 1062 13.73 -11.78 34.77
CA TYR A 1062 12.58 -11.23 35.49
C TYR A 1062 12.44 -11.84 36.90
N ASP A 1063 11.70 -11.17 37.78
CA ASP A 1063 11.46 -11.56 39.16
C ASP A 1063 10.12 -10.95 39.63
N TYR A 1064 9.32 -11.68 40.41
CA TYR A 1064 7.94 -11.29 40.73
C TYR A 1064 7.51 -11.68 42.14
N TYR A 1065 6.34 -11.20 42.58
CA TYR A 1065 5.81 -11.44 43.92
C TYR A 1065 4.76 -12.56 43.92
N PRO A 1066 5.11 -13.85 44.13
CA PRO A 1066 4.18 -14.98 43.98
C PRO A 1066 3.06 -15.01 45.04
N ASP A 1067 3.24 -14.35 46.19
CA ASP A 1067 2.23 -14.23 47.25
C ASP A 1067 1.32 -12.99 47.09
N GLN A 1068 1.41 -12.24 45.98
CA GLN A 1068 0.59 -11.06 45.67
C GLN A 1068 -0.29 -11.28 44.43
N THR A 1069 -1.28 -10.41 44.22
CA THR A 1069 -2.21 -10.44 43.07
C THR A 1069 -2.68 -9.03 42.72
N LEU A 1070 -2.78 -8.70 41.43
CA LEU A 1070 -3.42 -7.46 40.96
C LEU A 1070 -4.96 -7.60 41.00
N PRO A 1071 -5.70 -6.57 41.50
CA PRO A 1071 -7.14 -6.47 41.27
C PRO A 1071 -7.45 -6.10 39.80
N ALA A 1072 -8.73 -6.14 39.40
CA ALA A 1072 -9.16 -5.74 38.06
C ALA A 1072 -8.81 -4.26 37.74
N ASP A 1073 -9.08 -3.35 38.69
CA ASP A 1073 -8.73 -1.93 38.63
C ASP A 1073 -7.46 -1.67 39.47
N PHE A 1074 -6.31 -1.36 38.87
CA PHE A 1074 -5.02 -1.21 39.58
C PHE A 1074 -4.14 -0.06 39.08
N LEU A 1075 -3.24 0.39 39.96
CA LEU A 1075 -2.03 1.14 39.62
C LEU A 1075 -0.83 0.30 40.02
N LEU A 1076 0.14 0.10 39.13
CA LEU A 1076 1.44 -0.52 39.38
C LEU A 1076 2.52 0.50 38.99
N GLN A 1077 3.43 0.83 39.91
CA GLN A 1077 4.45 1.86 39.71
C GLN A 1077 5.81 1.40 40.23
N ALA A 1078 6.88 1.68 39.49
CA ALA A 1078 8.26 1.46 39.95
C ALA A 1078 9.16 2.65 39.62
N THR A 1079 10.24 2.79 40.40
CA THR A 1079 11.34 3.75 40.14
C THR A 1079 12.63 2.97 39.88
N ALA A 1080 13.26 3.20 38.73
CA ALA A 1080 14.38 2.42 38.22
C ALA A 1080 15.43 3.27 37.49
N SER A 1081 16.69 2.83 37.51
CA SER A 1081 17.83 3.47 36.83
C SER A 1081 18.78 2.43 36.24
N PHE A 1082 19.53 2.78 35.19
CA PHE A 1082 20.53 1.92 34.55
C PHE A 1082 21.95 2.52 34.60
N THR A 1083 22.96 1.66 34.44
CA THR A 1083 24.39 2.00 34.32
C THR A 1083 25.09 0.96 33.45
N GLY A 1084 26.07 1.36 32.64
CA GLY A 1084 26.72 0.49 31.65
C GLY A 1084 26.12 0.65 30.24
N ALA A 1085 25.99 -0.46 29.50
CA ALA A 1085 25.49 -0.46 28.12
C ALA A 1085 24.14 0.26 27.96
N ILE A 1086 23.99 1.00 26.86
CA ILE A 1086 22.79 1.81 26.57
C ILE A 1086 21.71 1.02 25.81
N ASP A 1087 22.13 0.02 25.03
CA ASP A 1087 21.30 -0.92 24.26
C ASP A 1087 20.80 -2.05 25.17
N ASN A 1088 19.67 -1.78 25.85
CA ASN A 1088 19.23 -2.53 27.02
C ASN A 1088 17.70 -2.46 27.22
N ALA A 1089 17.16 -3.15 28.22
CA ALA A 1089 15.80 -2.86 28.68
C ALA A 1089 15.60 -3.04 30.18
N TYR A 1090 14.66 -2.31 30.77
CA TYR A 1090 14.20 -2.50 32.15
C TYR A 1090 12.78 -1.98 32.37
N GLY A 1091 12.00 -2.67 33.20
CA GLY A 1091 10.64 -2.24 33.52
C GLY A 1091 9.82 -3.17 34.38
N LEU A 1092 8.52 -3.15 34.13
CA LEU A 1092 7.44 -3.80 34.88
C LEU A 1092 6.91 -5.01 34.12
N ILE A 1093 6.54 -6.07 34.85
CA ILE A 1093 5.69 -7.15 34.35
C ILE A 1093 4.41 -7.24 35.18
N PHE A 1094 3.29 -7.54 34.54
CA PHE A 1094 1.96 -7.52 35.16
C PHE A 1094 1.02 -8.58 34.58
N ARG A 1095 -0.01 -8.94 35.38
CA ARG A 1095 -0.92 -10.07 35.14
C ARG A 1095 -0.15 -11.39 34.91
N VAL A 1096 0.90 -11.61 35.71
CA VAL A 1096 1.74 -12.81 35.62
C VAL A 1096 0.93 -14.06 35.98
N GLN A 1097 0.78 -14.95 35.02
CA GLN A 1097 0.30 -16.33 35.18
C GLN A 1097 1.46 -17.20 35.68
N THR A 1098 1.17 -18.14 36.58
CA THR A 1098 2.19 -19.05 37.13
C THR A 1098 1.85 -20.50 36.81
N GLY A 1099 2.60 -21.08 35.86
CA GLY A 1099 2.40 -22.46 35.39
C GLY A 1099 3.25 -23.50 36.14
N GLU A 1100 3.04 -24.78 35.85
CA GLU A 1100 3.92 -25.86 36.38
C GLU A 1100 5.24 -25.97 35.59
N GLU A 1101 5.36 -25.33 34.42
CA GLU A 1101 6.58 -25.33 33.59
C GLU A 1101 7.10 -23.93 33.19
N ARG A 1102 6.24 -22.90 33.07
CA ARG A 1102 6.56 -21.53 32.59
C ARG A 1102 5.62 -20.47 33.19
N ASP A 1103 5.95 -19.19 33.01
CA ASP A 1103 5.15 -18.03 33.43
C ASP A 1103 4.84 -17.14 32.19
N ASP A 1104 3.58 -16.71 32.03
CA ASP A 1104 3.10 -15.84 30.95
C ASP A 1104 2.65 -14.47 31.52
N PHE A 1105 2.89 -13.36 30.83
CA PHE A 1105 2.66 -12.01 31.39
C PHE A 1105 2.64 -10.89 30.33
N TYR A 1106 2.07 -9.73 30.68
CA TYR A 1106 2.33 -8.47 29.98
C TYR A 1106 3.62 -7.81 30.50
N THR A 1107 4.31 -7.09 29.63
CA THR A 1107 5.54 -6.34 29.91
C THR A 1107 5.37 -4.89 29.51
N PHE A 1108 5.90 -3.96 30.31
CA PHE A 1108 6.12 -2.56 29.94
C PHE A 1108 7.53 -2.16 30.34
N ARG A 1109 8.40 -1.94 29.34
CA ARG A 1109 9.84 -1.71 29.55
C ARG A 1109 10.39 -0.57 28.71
N ILE A 1110 11.44 0.07 29.23
CA ILE A 1110 12.18 1.16 28.60
C ILE A 1110 13.63 0.77 28.38
N SER A 1111 14.26 1.35 27.36
CA SER A 1111 15.68 1.21 27.05
C SER A 1111 16.48 2.44 27.49
N GLY A 1112 17.78 2.25 27.72
CA GLY A 1112 18.72 3.33 28.02
C GLY A 1112 18.89 4.34 26.87
N ASP A 1113 18.60 3.94 25.63
CA ASP A 1113 18.71 4.80 24.42
C ASP A 1113 17.45 5.62 24.11
N GLY A 1114 16.39 5.47 24.92
CA GLY A 1114 15.19 6.32 24.85
C GLY A 1114 13.98 5.72 24.14
N PHE A 1115 13.91 4.41 23.96
CA PHE A 1115 12.73 3.71 23.44
C PHE A 1115 11.95 3.01 24.58
N TYR A 1116 10.67 2.75 24.35
CA TYR A 1116 9.82 1.89 25.19
C TYR A 1116 9.07 0.87 24.32
N THR A 1117 8.62 -0.22 24.93
CA THR A 1117 7.76 -1.23 24.29
C THR A 1117 6.76 -1.79 25.29
N ILE A 1118 5.63 -2.28 24.77
CA ILE A 1118 4.60 -2.98 25.53
C ILE A 1118 4.34 -4.31 24.82
N GLU A 1119 4.46 -5.41 25.54
CA GLU A 1119 4.48 -6.77 24.97
C GLU A 1119 3.61 -7.72 25.81
N LYS A 1120 3.18 -8.84 25.24
CA LYS A 1120 2.76 -10.02 26.01
C LYS A 1120 3.67 -11.22 25.70
N THR A 1121 3.96 -12.01 26.72
CA THR A 1121 4.59 -13.33 26.56
C THR A 1121 3.49 -14.37 26.48
N GLU A 1122 3.48 -15.21 25.44
CA GLU A 1122 2.51 -16.28 25.22
C GLU A 1122 3.24 -17.46 24.56
N ASP A 1123 3.22 -18.66 25.16
CA ASP A 1123 3.87 -19.88 24.63
C ASP A 1123 5.37 -19.73 24.28
N ASP A 1124 6.16 -19.08 25.15
CA ASP A 1124 7.57 -18.67 24.97
C ASP A 1124 7.82 -17.54 23.93
N GLU A 1125 6.80 -17.04 23.22
CA GLU A 1125 6.93 -15.97 22.23
C GLU A 1125 6.59 -14.59 22.83
N LEU A 1126 7.48 -13.60 22.62
CA LEU A 1126 7.25 -12.20 22.98
C LEU A 1126 6.53 -11.51 21.81
N LEU A 1127 5.24 -11.25 22.00
CA LEU A 1127 4.36 -10.59 21.04
C LEU A 1127 4.29 -9.08 21.37
N PRO A 1128 4.80 -8.17 20.52
CA PRO A 1128 4.65 -6.74 20.74
C PRO A 1128 3.18 -6.34 20.58
N LEU A 1129 2.65 -5.64 21.58
CA LEU A 1129 1.38 -4.93 21.52
C LEU A 1129 1.61 -3.46 21.13
N ILE A 1130 2.78 -2.92 21.49
CA ILE A 1130 3.39 -1.70 20.93
C ILE A 1130 4.87 -1.97 20.68
N ASP A 1131 5.27 -1.88 19.41
CA ASP A 1131 6.66 -2.00 18.94
C ASP A 1131 7.59 -0.95 19.61
N TRP A 1132 8.90 -1.16 19.57
CA TRP A 1132 9.88 -0.24 20.19
C TRP A 1132 9.75 1.20 19.67
N THR A 1133 9.18 2.06 20.51
CA THR A 1133 8.75 3.43 20.18
C THR A 1133 9.60 4.44 20.95
N ALA A 1134 10.11 5.47 20.28
CA ALA A 1134 10.93 6.49 20.92
C ALA A 1134 10.08 7.38 21.86
N SER A 1135 10.61 7.73 23.04
CA SER A 1135 9.95 8.67 23.95
C SER A 1135 10.94 9.69 24.53
N PRO A 1136 10.73 11.01 24.34
CA PRO A 1136 11.55 12.06 24.93
C PRO A 1136 11.39 12.15 26.46
N LEU A 1137 10.47 11.37 27.04
CA LEU A 1137 10.21 11.30 28.47
C LEU A 1137 11.23 10.44 29.22
N ILE A 1138 12.02 9.62 28.52
CA ILE A 1138 12.99 8.70 29.14
C ILE A 1138 14.28 9.45 29.50
N ASN A 1139 14.68 9.38 30.78
CA ASN A 1139 15.98 9.83 31.25
C ASN A 1139 17.06 8.83 30.81
N GLN A 1140 17.72 9.10 29.68
CA GLN A 1140 18.82 8.33 29.09
C GLN A 1140 20.18 8.48 29.83
N THR A 1141 20.23 9.27 30.91
CA THR A 1141 21.50 9.53 31.62
C THR A 1141 21.79 8.44 32.65
N GLU A 1142 22.95 7.78 32.53
CA GLU A 1142 23.40 6.74 33.48
C GLU A 1142 23.23 7.18 34.96
N GLY A 1143 22.50 6.38 35.72
CA GLY A 1143 22.26 6.58 37.15
C GLY A 1143 21.21 7.64 37.51
N GLU A 1144 20.61 8.34 36.54
CA GLU A 1144 19.37 9.09 36.77
C GLU A 1144 18.16 8.13 36.74
N ALA A 1145 17.10 8.47 37.46
CA ALA A 1145 15.95 7.59 37.65
C ALA A 1145 14.81 7.87 36.66
N ASN A 1146 14.12 6.81 36.28
CA ASN A 1146 12.85 6.81 35.55
C ASN A 1146 11.75 6.24 36.44
N VAL A 1147 10.55 6.82 36.37
CA VAL A 1147 9.34 6.32 37.03
C VAL A 1147 8.42 5.74 35.97
N LEU A 1148 8.17 4.43 36.05
CA LEU A 1148 7.23 3.73 35.17
C LEU A 1148 5.93 3.51 35.93
N THR A 1149 4.79 3.73 35.28
CA THR A 1149 3.46 3.38 35.83
C THR A 1149 2.62 2.66 34.78
N VAL A 1150 1.85 1.66 35.22
CA VAL A 1150 0.77 1.01 34.48
C VAL A 1150 -0.52 1.22 35.27
N ALA A 1151 -1.56 1.74 34.62
CA ALA A 1151 -2.92 1.80 35.17
C ALA A 1151 -3.81 0.82 34.42
N GLY A 1152 -4.35 -0.19 35.11
CA GLY A 1152 -5.29 -1.15 34.54
C GLY A 1152 -6.72 -0.86 34.98
N GLN A 1153 -7.67 -0.95 34.06
CA GLN A 1153 -9.11 -0.86 34.32
C GLN A 1153 -9.84 -1.98 33.57
N GLY A 1154 -9.94 -3.15 34.20
CA GLY A 1154 -10.37 -4.37 33.53
C GLY A 1154 -9.32 -4.83 32.52
N ASP A 1155 -9.68 -4.77 31.25
CA ASP A 1155 -8.91 -5.28 30.11
C ASP A 1155 -8.17 -4.16 29.35
N THR A 1156 -8.36 -2.90 29.77
CA THR A 1156 -7.68 -1.72 29.22
C THR A 1156 -6.51 -1.31 30.13
N TYR A 1157 -5.34 -1.03 29.54
CA TYR A 1157 -4.12 -0.64 30.25
C TYR A 1157 -3.54 0.65 29.68
N GLN A 1158 -3.19 1.59 30.56
CA GLN A 1158 -2.58 2.89 30.25
C GLN A 1158 -1.15 2.96 30.81
N PHE A 1159 -0.22 3.48 30.03
CA PHE A 1159 1.22 3.41 30.30
C PHE A 1159 1.85 4.78 30.44
N TYR A 1160 2.71 4.98 31.44
CA TYR A 1160 3.26 6.30 31.77
C TYR A 1160 4.76 6.24 32.06
N ILE A 1161 5.50 7.20 31.53
CA ILE A 1161 6.93 7.42 31.79
C ILE A 1161 7.10 8.79 32.46
N ASN A 1162 7.77 8.82 33.60
CA ASN A 1162 8.07 10.02 34.40
C ASN A 1162 6.86 10.91 34.74
N GLY A 1163 5.66 10.32 34.76
CA GLY A 1163 4.41 10.98 35.15
C GLY A 1163 3.60 11.57 33.98
N GLN A 1164 3.99 11.33 32.73
CA GLN A 1164 3.19 11.62 31.55
C GLN A 1164 2.84 10.32 30.82
N GLN A 1165 1.66 10.25 30.21
CA GLN A 1165 1.24 9.06 29.48
C GLN A 1165 2.04 8.93 28.18
N VAL A 1166 2.39 7.69 27.83
CA VAL A 1166 2.96 7.33 26.52
C VAL A 1166 1.96 6.60 25.65
N ASP A 1167 1.11 5.74 26.23
CA ASP A 1167 0.26 4.86 25.41
C ASP A 1167 -1.00 4.32 26.13
N THR A 1168 -1.89 3.69 25.36
CA THR A 1168 -3.04 2.89 25.83
C THR A 1168 -3.24 1.64 24.96
N ILE A 1169 -3.47 0.48 25.58
CA ILE A 1169 -3.91 -0.74 24.88
C ILE A 1169 -5.20 -1.28 25.50
N SER A 1170 -5.87 -2.20 24.80
CA SER A 1170 -6.90 -3.05 25.39
C SER A 1170 -6.69 -4.50 24.93
N ASP A 1171 -6.50 -5.42 25.87
CA ASP A 1171 -6.22 -6.84 25.64
C ASP A 1171 -6.73 -7.64 26.86
N ASP A 1172 -7.55 -8.68 26.65
CA ASP A 1172 -8.20 -9.46 27.71
C ASP A 1172 -7.53 -10.82 28.00
N THR A 1173 -6.38 -11.10 27.39
CA THR A 1173 -5.67 -12.40 27.49
C THR A 1173 -5.39 -12.79 28.95
N TYR A 1174 -4.97 -11.83 29.79
CA TYR A 1174 -4.61 -12.07 31.19
C TYR A 1174 -5.44 -11.19 32.15
N GLY A 1175 -6.70 -11.55 32.38
CA GLY A 1175 -7.62 -10.80 33.27
C GLY A 1175 -7.33 -10.85 34.79
N GLU A 1176 -6.51 -11.78 35.27
CA GLU A 1176 -5.99 -11.83 36.65
C GLU A 1176 -4.49 -12.19 36.67
N GLY A 1177 -3.82 -12.19 37.84
CA GLY A 1177 -2.39 -12.56 37.95
C GLY A 1177 -1.60 -11.67 38.93
N THR A 1178 -0.28 -11.88 39.02
CA THR A 1178 0.62 -11.07 39.89
C THR A 1178 1.44 -10.03 39.09
N PHE A 1179 2.46 -9.44 39.70
CA PHE A 1179 3.31 -8.38 39.16
C PHE A 1179 4.77 -8.56 39.58
N GLY A 1180 5.68 -7.93 38.84
CA GLY A 1180 7.12 -8.03 39.05
C GLY A 1180 7.93 -7.00 38.28
N LEU A 1181 9.22 -7.29 38.16
CA LEU A 1181 10.24 -6.49 37.48
C LEU A 1181 10.91 -7.33 36.40
N MET A 1182 11.31 -6.70 35.30
CA MET A 1182 12.08 -7.33 34.22
C MET A 1182 13.23 -6.44 33.77
N VAL A 1183 14.32 -7.08 33.34
CA VAL A 1183 15.51 -6.45 32.79
C VAL A 1183 16.05 -7.26 31.61
N ASP A 1184 16.74 -6.60 30.69
CA ASP A 1184 17.33 -7.19 29.49
C ASP A 1184 18.63 -6.46 29.12
N ASN A 1185 19.52 -7.13 28.40
CA ASN A 1185 20.70 -6.51 27.80
C ASN A 1185 20.80 -7.00 26.37
N PHE A 1186 21.01 -6.10 25.41
CA PHE A 1186 21.18 -6.46 24.01
C PHE A 1186 22.65 -6.36 23.55
N ASP A 1187 23.46 -5.56 24.26
CA ASP A 1187 24.87 -5.33 23.99
C ASP A 1187 25.76 -6.59 24.25
N GLU A 1188 26.40 -7.12 23.19
CA GLU A 1188 27.34 -8.26 23.27
C GLU A 1188 28.76 -7.88 23.77
N ALA A 1189 29.04 -6.59 23.97
CA ALA A 1189 30.37 -6.06 24.26
C ALA A 1189 30.50 -5.47 25.67
N GLU A 1190 29.49 -4.72 26.15
CA GLU A 1190 29.49 -4.06 27.47
C GLU A 1190 28.40 -4.60 28.42
N PRO A 1191 28.70 -4.78 29.72
CA PRO A 1191 27.71 -5.17 30.72
C PRO A 1191 26.81 -3.98 31.09
N VAL A 1192 25.57 -4.28 31.47
CA VAL A 1192 24.62 -3.32 32.04
C VAL A 1192 24.25 -3.71 33.48
N SER A 1193 23.74 -2.76 34.24
CA SER A 1193 23.18 -3.02 35.56
C SER A 1193 22.07 -2.05 35.92
N PHE A 1194 20.97 -2.58 36.46
CA PHE A 1194 19.75 -1.86 36.76
C PHE A 1194 19.50 -1.82 38.26
N THR A 1195 19.03 -0.68 38.77
CA THR A 1195 18.74 -0.49 40.19
C THR A 1195 17.31 0.04 40.34
N PHE A 1196 16.50 -0.69 41.10
CA PHE A 1196 15.13 -0.33 41.46
C PHE A 1196 15.10 0.18 42.91
N ASP A 1197 14.50 1.35 43.10
CA ASP A 1197 14.50 2.09 44.37
C ASP A 1197 13.17 2.03 45.12
N ALA A 1198 12.06 1.83 44.41
CA ALA A 1198 10.74 1.58 44.99
C ALA A 1198 9.81 0.86 43.99
N LEU A 1199 8.87 0.07 44.51
CA LEU A 1199 7.72 -0.45 43.77
C LEU A 1199 6.45 -0.29 44.60
N ARG A 1200 5.33 0.11 43.98
CA ARG A 1200 4.05 0.42 44.64
C ARG A 1200 2.88 -0.11 43.81
N VAL A 1201 1.89 -0.68 44.49
CA VAL A 1201 0.62 -1.13 43.90
C VAL A 1201 -0.55 -0.54 44.68
N GLY A 1202 -1.56 -0.06 43.97
CA GLY A 1202 -2.74 0.56 44.56
C GLY A 1202 -3.98 0.46 43.69
N THR A 1203 -5.06 1.12 44.12
CA THR A 1203 -6.25 1.38 43.29
C THR A 1203 -6.24 2.83 42.81
N PRO A 1204 -6.61 3.11 41.55
CA PRO A 1204 -6.73 4.47 41.04
C PRO A 1204 -7.81 5.28 41.78
N ALA A 1205 -7.59 6.60 41.86
CA ALA A 1205 -8.59 7.56 42.31
C ALA A 1205 -9.73 7.73 41.30
N ARG A 1206 -10.90 8.09 41.84
CA ARG A 1206 -12.14 8.42 41.13
C ARG A 1206 -12.57 9.83 41.49
#